data_AF-A0A3D5WNX7-F1
#
_entry.id   AF-A0A3D5WNX7-F1
#
_cell.length_a   1.000
_cell.length_b   1.000
_cell.length_c   1.000
_cell.angle_alpha   90.00
_cell.angle_beta   90.00
_cell.angle_gamma   90.00
#
_symmetry.space_group_name_H-M   'P 1'
#
loop_
_entity.id
_entity.type
_entity.pdbx_description
1 polymer ?
#
loop_
_entity_poly.entity_id
_entity_poly.type
_entity_poly.pdbx_seq_one_letter_code
_entity_poly.pdbx_strand_id
1 'polypeptide(L)'
;MDARKNLIIIKGKDQTDEVASLRFNNDKCEVVYTSAPDRTYKFNISNVELLPLQKYIDPGQVIVKANGKTITGIDSILDFGSYYRIVRGGKKDMSFQKNDVQIQTNCLSDSKNREVFDYFKETAAAVSLKENDFNILNAQYEKIQAVSDDTVLANYFDPYKPAEMPRKPDTIIYPFGLNQSQKLAVERALSSKISIIQGPPGTGKTQTILNIIANIVLNGKTVAVVSNNNSATHNVVEKLEKKNAAFLTAFLGSVANRQAFLDSQTGAYPNMKSWELQAEACCALEEEVKVLSKELNDMLNNKNRIAEIEQELLRLVPEQHYFEEYYDTYGEIPAWNWGRLSSKKIFALWMELERHFESKSTFGLFQRLSIFFRFGLNSLRFLLNASETAIPYLQNQFYIVKKQELEDEKLLLTQKLSNYAFDAKMEELTQKSLRLFRAELAARYHWQNGRIRYEMGDFRWNSEDFTREYPVVLSTTYSIKGTLNPNHVYDYIIVDEASQVDLATGVLAFSCAKNIVIVGDLKQLPNVVTEADIEISDAIWQKYSLEERYHFSTHSMLLSALETWPDAPTTLLREHYRCHPKIIDFCNQKFYNGQLIIMTKDNNEPDALTMYRTVAGNHARGRTNQRQIDVIQQEVIPHLRQKNYNSIGIITPYRDQVSAIRRQLGDSYEVDTVHKFQGREKDAIILTSVDNVISDFVDDPHMLNVAVSRAVHSLTVVTSQDSRNNQTNYGDLMRYIEYNNFEVIQSQVYSVFDMLYQGYAEQRREYLQKHKRVSEYDSENLMYAIIQTVLSEEIFSAIDCAVHVSLAMLIKDYSSLSENECMYARNQLTHVDFLLFRKMDKQPVLAIEVDGTRFHEYGSNQAERDEKKTCILEKCGIQLLRLRTDGSGEQKKVEAALLSALQS
;
A
#
# COMPACT_ATOMS: atom_id res chain seq x y z
N MET A 1 -11.92 10.04 65.29
CA MET A 1 -12.82 9.06 64.64
C MET A 1 -12.01 8.29 63.59
N ASP A 2 -12.44 7.07 63.21
CA ASP A 2 -11.74 6.30 62.16
C ASP A 2 -12.14 6.82 60.77
N ALA A 3 -11.24 7.60 60.15
CA ALA A 3 -11.43 8.21 58.83
C ALA A 3 -11.60 7.19 57.70
N ARG A 4 -11.29 5.90 57.94
CA ARG A 4 -11.53 4.82 56.97
C ARG A 4 -12.94 4.23 57.07
N LYS A 5 -13.67 4.52 58.15
CA LYS A 5 -15.02 3.99 58.40
C LYS A 5 -16.13 5.02 58.21
N ASN A 6 -15.83 6.31 58.38
CA ASN A 6 -16.81 7.37 58.24
C ASN A 6 -16.20 8.59 57.53
N LEU A 7 -16.96 9.20 56.63
CA LEU A 7 -16.66 10.48 55.99
C LEU A 7 -17.55 11.57 56.59
N ILE A 8 -16.94 12.70 56.98
CA ILE A 8 -17.62 13.82 57.65
C ILE A 8 -17.62 15.02 56.70
N ILE A 9 -18.79 15.37 56.19
CA ILE A 9 -18.98 16.56 55.35
C ILE A 9 -19.63 17.65 56.19
N ILE A 10 -18.99 18.82 56.30
CA ILE A 10 -19.52 19.99 57.00
C ILE A 10 -19.64 21.13 56.00
N LYS A 11 -20.86 21.66 55.84
CA LYS A 11 -21.21 22.70 54.84
C LYS A 11 -20.72 22.34 53.42
N GLY A 12 -20.91 21.08 53.02
CA GLY A 12 -20.53 20.58 51.70
C GLY A 12 -19.03 20.37 51.48
N LYS A 13 -18.19 20.45 52.52
CA LYS A 13 -16.74 20.18 52.44
C LYS A 13 -16.35 19.00 53.31
N ASP A 14 -15.46 18.15 52.80
CA ASP A 14 -14.84 17.10 53.59
C ASP A 14 -13.97 17.71 54.71
N GLN A 15 -14.31 17.38 55.96
CA GLN A 15 -13.59 17.79 57.16
C GLN A 15 -13.17 16.59 58.02
N THR A 16 -13.20 15.38 57.47
CA THR A 16 -12.99 14.13 58.20
C THR A 16 -11.67 14.10 59.00
N ASP A 17 -10.57 14.61 58.41
CA ASP A 17 -9.25 14.62 59.06
C ASP A 17 -9.10 15.75 60.09
N GLU A 18 -9.96 16.76 60.01
CA GLU A 18 -9.94 17.93 60.86
C GLU A 18 -10.81 17.73 62.11
N VAL A 19 -11.70 16.74 62.13
CA VAL A 19 -12.65 16.50 63.22
C VAL A 19 -12.12 15.45 64.22
N ALA A 20 -11.86 15.89 65.45
CA ALA A 20 -11.46 15.02 66.55
C ALA A 20 -12.65 14.23 67.12
N SER A 21 -13.78 14.91 67.36
CA SER A 21 -15.01 14.29 67.86
C SER A 21 -16.26 15.05 67.40
N LEU A 22 -17.40 14.35 67.35
CA LEU A 22 -18.65 14.85 66.84
C LEU A 22 -19.80 14.29 67.69
N ARG A 23 -20.74 15.15 68.12
CA ARG A 23 -21.87 14.78 68.98
C ARG A 23 -23.16 15.41 68.45
N PHE A 24 -24.18 14.59 68.21
CA PHE A 24 -25.50 15.05 67.78
C PHE A 24 -26.40 15.32 68.99
N ASN A 25 -27.07 16.47 69.01
CA ASN A 25 -28.00 16.88 70.06
C ASN A 25 -29.22 17.57 69.43
N ASN A 26 -30.39 16.91 69.44
CA ASN A 26 -31.67 17.35 68.86
C ASN A 26 -31.53 18.04 67.48
N ASP A 27 -31.31 19.36 67.44
CA ASP A 27 -31.23 20.16 66.19
C ASP A 27 -29.81 20.65 65.82
N LYS A 28 -28.80 20.33 66.65
CA LYS A 28 -27.42 20.82 66.46
C LYS A 28 -26.40 19.69 66.55
N CYS A 29 -25.34 19.85 65.78
CA CYS A 29 -24.16 19.02 65.79
C CYS A 29 -23.01 19.78 66.45
N GLU A 30 -22.44 19.22 67.51
CA GLU A 30 -21.26 19.75 68.19
C GLU A 30 -20.00 19.07 67.64
N VAL A 31 -19.09 19.87 67.07
CA VAL A 31 -17.87 19.42 66.40
C VAL A 31 -16.66 19.98 67.13
N VAL A 32 -15.70 19.11 67.45
CA VAL A 32 -14.39 19.50 68.01
C VAL A 32 -13.33 19.21 66.97
N TYR A 33 -12.54 20.22 66.61
CA TYR A 33 -11.48 20.09 65.61
C TYR A 33 -10.15 19.66 66.25
N THR A 34 -9.33 18.89 65.52
CA THR A 34 -8.01 18.45 65.95
C THR A 34 -7.04 19.62 66.21
N SER A 35 -7.19 20.73 65.50
CA SER A 35 -6.39 21.96 65.68
C SER A 35 -6.81 22.80 66.89
N ALA A 36 -8.00 22.56 67.45
CA ALA A 36 -8.56 23.32 68.56
C ALA A 36 -9.33 22.39 69.52
N PRO A 37 -8.64 21.48 70.22
CA PRO A 37 -9.26 20.43 71.04
C PRO A 37 -10.12 20.97 72.19
N ASP A 38 -9.84 22.20 72.66
CA ASP A 38 -10.56 22.85 73.76
C ASP A 38 -11.76 23.71 73.29
N ARG A 39 -12.06 23.73 71.99
CA ARG A 39 -13.15 24.54 71.43
C ARG A 39 -14.19 23.66 70.73
N THR A 40 -15.44 23.80 71.15
CA THR A 40 -16.60 23.15 70.54
C THR A 40 -17.33 24.11 69.61
N TYR A 41 -17.49 23.71 68.35
CA TYR A 41 -18.23 24.46 67.33
C TYR A 41 -19.60 23.84 67.14
N LYS A 42 -20.66 24.68 67.06
CA LYS A 42 -22.04 24.21 66.89
C LYS A 42 -22.52 24.48 65.47
N PHE A 43 -22.87 23.42 64.76
CA PHE A 43 -23.45 23.46 63.42
C PHE A 43 -24.92 23.04 63.47
N ASN A 44 -25.74 23.53 62.54
CA ASN A 44 -27.07 22.96 62.31
C ASN A 44 -26.88 21.53 61.77
N ILE A 45 -27.71 20.58 62.21
CA ILE A 45 -27.65 19.19 61.77
C ILE A 45 -27.78 19.06 60.24
N SER A 46 -28.53 19.96 59.60
CA SER A 46 -28.66 20.00 58.13
C SER A 46 -27.37 20.32 57.39
N ASN A 47 -26.36 20.85 58.07
CA ASN A 47 -25.06 21.21 57.50
C ASN A 47 -23.98 20.16 57.76
N VAL A 48 -24.32 19.04 58.40
CA VAL A 48 -23.36 17.99 58.76
C VAL A 48 -23.87 16.64 58.27
N GLU A 49 -23.14 16.04 57.33
CA GLU A 49 -23.41 14.69 56.84
C GLU A 49 -22.33 13.75 57.37
N LEU A 50 -22.77 12.65 58.01
CA LEU A 50 -21.91 11.56 58.42
C LEU A 50 -22.21 10.36 57.53
N LEU A 51 -21.29 10.07 56.61
CA LEU A 51 -21.47 9.01 55.62
C LEU A 51 -20.66 7.77 56.05
N PRO A 52 -21.29 6.62 56.33
CA PRO A 52 -20.57 5.40 56.66
C PRO A 52 -20.00 4.74 55.41
N LEU A 53 -18.88 4.03 55.57
CA LEU A 53 -18.28 3.27 54.47
C LEU A 53 -19.24 2.18 54.00
N GLN A 54 -19.49 2.14 52.69
CA GLN A 54 -20.31 1.11 52.05
C GLN A 54 -19.47 -0.01 51.44
N LYS A 55 -18.38 0.34 50.73
CA LYS A 55 -17.57 -0.64 49.98
C LYS A 55 -16.11 -0.22 49.86
N TYR A 56 -15.21 -1.20 49.91
CA TYR A 56 -13.81 -1.06 49.47
C TYR A 56 -13.69 -1.44 48.00
N ILE A 57 -12.98 -0.63 47.22
CA ILE A 57 -12.66 -0.91 45.81
C ILE A 57 -11.15 -1.08 45.71
N ASP A 58 -10.74 -2.20 45.12
CA ASP A 58 -9.33 -2.52 44.88
C ASP A 58 -8.77 -1.61 43.76
N PRO A 59 -7.79 -0.74 44.05
CA PRO A 59 -7.21 0.14 43.04
C PRO A 59 -6.46 -0.61 41.92
N GLY A 60 -6.04 -1.86 42.13
CA GLY A 60 -5.42 -2.66 41.06
C GLY A 60 -6.42 -3.10 39.97
N GLN A 61 -7.70 -3.19 40.33
CA GLN A 61 -8.77 -3.64 39.44
C GLN A 61 -9.44 -2.50 38.67
N VAL A 62 -9.15 -1.25 39.01
CA VAL A 62 -9.85 -0.10 38.45
C VAL A 62 -8.92 1.04 38.04
N ILE A 63 -9.37 1.82 37.08
CA ILE A 63 -8.78 3.09 36.68
C ILE A 63 -9.72 4.20 37.15
N VAL A 64 -9.20 5.13 37.94
CA VAL A 64 -9.99 6.22 38.53
C VAL A 64 -9.68 7.53 37.82
N LYS A 65 -10.70 8.18 37.28
CA LYS A 65 -10.65 9.56 36.80
C LYS A 65 -11.53 10.43 37.67
N ALA A 66 -11.00 11.54 38.16
CA ALA A 66 -11.79 12.54 38.88
C ALA A 66 -11.66 13.89 38.18
N ASN A 67 -12.78 14.56 37.90
CA ASN A 67 -12.83 15.81 37.13
C ASN A 67 -12.05 15.72 35.80
N GLY A 68 -12.21 14.61 35.09
CA GLY A 68 -11.51 14.32 33.82
C GLY A 68 -10.06 13.80 33.98
N LYS A 69 -9.41 13.99 35.13
CA LYS A 69 -7.99 13.61 35.30
C LYS A 69 -7.83 12.24 35.94
N THR A 70 -7.02 11.37 35.32
CA THR A 70 -6.64 10.08 35.89
C THR A 70 -5.83 10.27 37.17
N ILE A 71 -6.23 9.61 38.25
CA ILE A 71 -5.54 9.63 39.54
C ILE A 71 -4.62 8.41 39.63
N THR A 72 -3.34 8.65 39.91
CA THR A 72 -2.31 7.61 40.07
C THR A 72 -1.80 7.53 41.50
N GLY A 73 -1.22 6.39 41.88
CA GLY A 73 -0.65 6.18 43.22
C GLY A 73 -1.73 6.09 44.30
N ILE A 74 -2.74 5.27 44.04
CA ILE A 74 -3.88 5.05 44.93
C ILE A 74 -3.61 3.80 45.76
N ASP A 75 -3.70 3.91 47.08
CA ASP A 75 -3.53 2.79 48.01
C ASP A 75 -4.85 2.08 48.27
N SER A 76 -5.94 2.85 48.39
CA SER A 76 -7.29 2.31 48.56
C SER A 76 -8.36 3.31 48.13
N ILE A 77 -9.50 2.80 47.68
CA ILE A 77 -10.66 3.59 47.27
C ILE A 77 -11.83 3.19 48.17
N LEU A 78 -12.41 4.19 48.83
CA LEU A 78 -13.47 4.04 49.82
C LEU A 78 -14.77 4.63 49.26
N ASP A 79 -15.79 3.80 49.07
CA ASP A 79 -17.14 4.23 48.64
C ASP A 79 -18.00 4.53 49.87
N PHE A 80 -18.40 5.79 50.02
CA PHE A 80 -19.28 6.28 51.09
C PHE A 80 -20.72 6.56 50.60
N GLY A 81 -21.10 6.01 49.45
CA GLY A 81 -22.41 6.22 48.84
C GLY A 81 -22.43 7.42 47.90
N SER A 82 -22.52 8.64 48.42
CA SER A 82 -22.54 9.88 47.63
C SER A 82 -21.14 10.44 47.32
N TYR A 83 -20.11 9.92 48.01
CA TYR A 83 -18.71 10.36 47.85
C TYR A 83 -17.78 9.16 47.71
N TYR A 84 -16.71 9.36 46.95
CA TYR A 84 -15.52 8.53 47.00
C TYR A 84 -14.41 9.24 47.76
N ARG A 85 -13.72 8.50 48.62
CA ARG A 85 -12.45 8.94 49.22
C ARG A 85 -11.31 8.08 48.71
N ILE A 86 -10.30 8.73 48.16
CA ILE A 86 -9.13 8.12 47.53
C ILE A 86 -7.94 8.34 48.47
N VAL A 87 -7.47 7.24 49.05
CA VAL A 87 -6.33 7.23 49.97
C VAL A 87 -5.04 7.03 49.17
N ARG A 88 -4.02 7.85 49.44
CA ARG A 88 -2.76 7.83 48.68
C ARG A 88 -1.55 7.87 49.61
N GLY A 89 -0.66 6.89 49.48
CA GLY A 89 0.49 6.73 50.36
C GLY A 89 1.42 7.95 50.34
N GLY A 90 1.65 8.54 51.52
CA GLY A 90 2.51 9.72 51.67
C GLY A 90 1.97 11.03 51.07
N LYS A 91 0.71 11.06 50.62
CA LYS A 91 0.02 12.26 50.10
C LYS A 91 -1.28 12.50 50.87
N LYS A 92 -1.84 13.71 50.74
CA LYS A 92 -3.16 14.01 51.32
C LYS A 92 -4.25 13.20 50.59
N ASP A 93 -5.15 12.60 51.37
CA ASP A 93 -6.36 11.96 50.86
C ASP A 93 -7.21 12.96 50.07
N MET A 94 -7.93 12.46 49.07
CA MET A 94 -8.83 13.27 48.27
C MET A 94 -10.23 12.71 48.33
N SER A 95 -11.22 13.58 48.46
CA SER A 95 -12.63 13.22 48.45
C SER A 95 -13.34 13.94 47.32
N PHE A 96 -14.17 13.20 46.60
CA PHE A 96 -14.89 13.67 45.42
C PHE A 96 -16.34 13.22 45.50
N GLN A 97 -17.26 14.03 44.97
CA GLN A 97 -18.62 13.56 44.78
C GLN A 97 -18.61 12.42 43.77
N LYS A 98 -19.52 11.46 43.94
CA LYS A 98 -19.61 10.29 43.08
C LYS A 98 -19.79 10.65 41.60
N ASN A 99 -20.52 11.73 41.30
CA ASN A 99 -20.75 12.21 39.93
C ASN A 99 -19.48 12.77 39.26
N ASP A 100 -18.50 13.19 40.04
CA ASP A 100 -17.25 13.77 39.55
C ASP A 100 -16.19 12.69 39.28
N VAL A 101 -16.47 11.44 39.64
CA VAL A 101 -15.54 10.31 39.57
C VAL A 101 -16.05 9.26 38.59
N GLN A 102 -15.23 8.95 37.60
CA GLN A 102 -15.42 7.82 36.72
C GLN A 102 -14.50 6.68 37.15
N ILE A 103 -15.07 5.51 37.43
CA ILE A 103 -14.33 4.29 37.75
C ILE A 103 -14.50 3.35 36.56
N GLN A 104 -13.39 3.03 35.90
CA GLN A 104 -13.32 2.11 34.76
C GLN A 104 -12.64 0.82 35.18
N THR A 105 -12.99 -0.31 34.56
CA THR A 105 -12.32 -1.58 34.87
C THR A 105 -10.93 -1.61 34.25
N ASN A 106 -9.93 -2.11 34.99
CA ASN A 106 -8.60 -2.40 34.47
C ASN A 106 -8.57 -3.79 33.83
N CYS A 107 -8.59 -3.89 32.52
CA CYS A 107 -8.59 -5.18 31.81
C CYS A 107 -7.34 -6.02 32.09
N LEU A 108 -6.21 -5.41 32.48
CA LEU A 108 -4.98 -6.14 32.82
C LEU A 108 -5.00 -6.78 34.21
N SER A 109 -6.07 -6.60 35.00
CA SER A 109 -6.23 -7.35 36.25
C SER A 109 -6.70 -8.79 36.01
N ASP A 110 -7.23 -9.09 34.82
CA ASP A 110 -7.54 -10.46 34.40
C ASP A 110 -6.28 -11.18 33.92
N SER A 111 -6.07 -12.41 34.39
CA SER A 111 -4.83 -13.16 34.11
C SER A 111 -4.66 -13.53 32.64
N LYS A 112 -5.75 -13.79 31.90
CA LYS A 112 -5.67 -14.13 30.47
C LYS A 112 -5.34 -12.90 29.63
N ASN A 113 -5.99 -11.79 29.92
CA ASN A 113 -5.68 -10.51 29.25
C ASN A 113 -4.23 -10.09 29.53
N ARG A 114 -3.77 -10.32 30.76
CA ARG A 114 -2.40 -10.06 31.17
C ARG A 114 -1.40 -10.92 30.40
N GLU A 115 -1.70 -12.21 30.21
CA GLU A 115 -0.87 -13.13 29.43
C GLU A 115 -0.72 -12.67 27.96
N VAL A 116 -1.81 -12.30 27.30
CA VAL A 116 -1.77 -11.75 25.93
C VAL A 116 -0.93 -10.47 25.87
N PHE A 117 -1.12 -9.57 26.84
CA PHE A 117 -0.36 -8.32 26.91
C PHE A 117 1.14 -8.56 27.15
N ASP A 118 1.49 -9.48 28.06
CA ASP A 118 2.87 -9.80 28.40
C ASP A 118 3.59 -10.48 27.21
N TYR A 119 2.89 -11.31 26.42
CA TYR A 119 3.41 -11.84 25.14
C TYR A 119 3.83 -10.72 24.18
N PHE A 120 2.94 -9.75 23.92
CA PHE A 120 3.27 -8.64 23.02
C PHE A 120 4.37 -7.74 23.59
N LYS A 121 4.41 -7.55 24.91
CA LYS A 121 5.46 -6.81 25.59
C LYS A 121 6.83 -7.49 25.44
N GLU A 122 6.91 -8.80 25.66
CA GLU A 122 8.14 -9.58 25.50
C GLU A 122 8.60 -9.58 24.03
N THR A 123 7.66 -9.76 23.10
CA THR A 123 7.92 -9.72 21.65
C THR A 123 8.45 -8.35 21.22
N ALA A 124 7.81 -7.26 21.68
CA ALA A 124 8.25 -5.90 21.41
C ALA A 124 9.67 -5.63 21.94
N ALA A 125 10.01 -6.17 23.11
CA ALA A 125 11.34 -6.07 23.70
C ALA A 125 12.43 -6.78 22.88
N ALA A 126 12.07 -7.87 22.19
CA ALA A 126 13.01 -8.72 21.47
C ALA A 126 13.20 -8.33 19.99
N VAL A 127 12.13 -7.97 19.28
CA VAL A 127 12.12 -7.78 17.81
C VAL A 127 12.43 -6.34 17.37
N SER A 128 12.19 -5.34 18.22
CA SER A 128 12.22 -3.95 17.74
C SER A 128 13.64 -3.40 17.53
N LEU A 129 13.79 -2.61 16.46
CA LEU A 129 15.00 -1.86 16.15
C LEU A 129 15.40 -0.95 17.32
N LYS A 130 16.64 -1.14 17.80
CA LYS A 130 17.26 -0.23 18.77
C LYS A 130 17.75 1.02 18.05
N GLU A 131 17.21 2.17 18.40
CA GLU A 131 17.75 3.46 17.98
C GLU A 131 18.66 3.97 19.12
N ASN A 132 19.98 4.02 18.89
CA ASN A 132 20.98 4.35 19.94
C ASN A 132 20.85 3.48 21.21
N ASP A 133 20.78 2.15 21.04
CA ASP A 133 20.55 1.16 22.11
C ASP A 133 19.19 1.23 22.86
N PHE A 134 18.28 2.12 22.45
CA PHE A 134 16.95 2.26 23.04
C PHE A 134 15.87 1.57 22.20
N ASN A 135 15.17 0.60 22.79
CA ASN A 135 14.01 -0.03 22.17
C ASN A 135 12.76 0.83 22.40
N ILE A 136 12.36 1.58 21.35
CA ILE A 136 11.24 2.53 21.40
C ILE A 136 9.92 1.82 21.69
N LEU A 137 9.69 0.65 21.08
CA LEU A 137 8.43 -0.08 21.20
C LEU A 137 8.26 -0.60 22.63
N ASN A 138 9.29 -1.26 23.18
CA ASN A 138 9.30 -1.70 24.57
C ASN A 138 9.06 -0.53 25.54
N ALA A 139 9.70 0.60 25.30
CA ALA A 139 9.48 1.79 26.10
C ALA A 139 8.04 2.35 26.04
N GLN A 140 7.28 2.08 24.98
CA GLN A 140 5.84 2.40 24.97
C GLN A 140 5.04 1.38 25.77
N TYR A 141 5.35 0.09 25.66
CA TYR A 141 4.69 -0.95 26.46
C TYR A 141 4.89 -0.76 27.96
N GLU A 142 6.08 -0.35 28.42
CA GLU A 142 6.34 -0.05 29.83
C GLU A 142 5.50 1.10 30.39
N LYS A 143 4.95 1.97 29.54
CA LYS A 143 4.06 3.05 29.96
C LYS A 143 2.62 2.58 30.18
N ILE A 144 2.27 1.39 29.70
CA ILE A 144 0.92 0.83 29.83
C ILE A 144 0.87 0.01 31.13
N GLN A 145 0.43 0.67 32.19
CA GLN A 145 0.26 0.03 33.50
C GLN A 145 -1.16 -0.51 33.70
N ALA A 146 -2.14 0.09 33.01
CA ALA A 146 -3.55 -0.29 33.07
C ALA A 146 -4.20 -0.05 31.70
N VAL A 147 -5.21 -0.86 31.39
CA VAL A 147 -5.99 -0.75 30.14
C VAL A 147 -7.45 -0.62 30.53
N SER A 148 -8.09 0.47 30.10
CA SER A 148 -9.52 0.67 30.35
C SER A 148 -10.36 -0.25 29.47
N ASP A 149 -11.44 -0.75 30.06
CA ASP A 149 -12.52 -1.49 29.41
C ASP A 149 -13.19 -0.78 28.22
N ASP A 150 -13.07 0.54 28.11
CA ASP A 150 -13.59 1.34 27.00
C ASP A 150 -12.65 1.34 25.77
N THR A 151 -11.41 0.89 25.91
CA THR A 151 -10.45 0.86 24.79
C THR A 151 -10.72 -0.27 23.81
N VAL A 152 -10.26 -0.13 22.57
CA VAL A 152 -10.29 -1.19 21.56
C VAL A 152 -9.45 -2.39 22.00
N LEU A 153 -8.36 -2.18 22.73
CA LEU A 153 -7.54 -3.28 23.26
C LEU A 153 -8.33 -4.19 24.20
N ALA A 154 -9.28 -3.67 24.97
CA ALA A 154 -10.17 -4.49 25.79
C ALA A 154 -11.04 -5.43 24.93
N ASN A 155 -11.53 -4.96 23.79
CA ASN A 155 -12.27 -5.77 22.81
C ASN A 155 -11.36 -6.68 21.97
N TYR A 156 -10.05 -6.40 21.93
CA TYR A 156 -9.09 -7.27 21.24
C TYR A 156 -8.77 -8.49 22.11
N PHE A 157 -8.60 -8.28 23.43
CA PHE A 157 -8.44 -9.36 24.40
C PHE A 157 -9.69 -10.26 24.48
N ASP A 158 -10.88 -9.66 24.53
CA ASP A 158 -12.17 -10.37 24.55
C ASP A 158 -13.07 -9.88 23.39
N PRO A 159 -13.04 -10.56 22.23
CA PRO A 159 -13.78 -10.16 21.03
C PRO A 159 -15.30 -10.22 21.17
N TYR A 160 -15.81 -11.05 22.10
CA TYR A 160 -17.23 -11.25 22.33
C TYR A 160 -17.80 -10.25 23.36
N LYS A 161 -16.93 -9.44 23.97
CA LYS A 161 -17.33 -8.42 24.92
C LYS A 161 -18.27 -7.40 24.25
N PRO A 162 -19.47 -7.17 24.80
CA PRO A 162 -20.36 -6.13 24.31
C PRO A 162 -19.65 -4.77 24.29
N ALA A 163 -19.62 -4.14 23.12
CA ALA A 163 -19.07 -2.81 22.93
C ALA A 163 -20.19 -1.78 22.86
N GLU A 164 -20.05 -0.68 23.59
CA GLU A 164 -20.89 0.49 23.37
C GLU A 164 -20.58 1.05 21.97
N MET A 165 -21.59 1.04 21.09
CA MET A 165 -21.44 1.52 19.73
C MET A 165 -21.50 3.05 19.71
N PRO A 166 -20.64 3.73 18.93
CA PRO A 166 -20.75 5.16 18.78
C PRO A 166 -22.10 5.51 18.16
N ARG A 167 -22.77 6.52 18.73
CA ARG A 167 -24.01 7.03 18.16
C ARG A 167 -23.73 7.64 16.79
N LYS A 168 -24.38 7.09 15.75
CA LYS A 168 -24.32 7.62 14.38
C LYS A 168 -24.73 9.11 14.40
N PRO A 169 -23.95 10.02 13.81
CA PRO A 169 -24.35 11.42 13.66
C PRO A 169 -25.64 11.55 12.84
N ASP A 170 -26.48 12.53 13.19
CA ASP A 170 -27.76 12.77 12.49
C ASP A 170 -27.54 13.26 11.04
N THR A 171 -26.45 13.99 10.81
CA THR A 171 -26.00 14.48 9.51
C THR A 171 -24.53 14.11 9.29
N ILE A 172 -24.22 13.57 8.11
CA ILE A 172 -22.85 13.22 7.70
C ILE A 172 -22.48 14.10 6.51
N ILE A 173 -21.30 14.71 6.58
CA ILE A 173 -20.78 15.64 5.56
C ILE A 173 -19.69 14.99 4.70
N TYR A 174 -19.54 15.47 3.47
CA TYR A 174 -18.53 14.96 2.52
C TYR A 174 -17.74 16.09 1.83
N PRO A 175 -16.99 16.92 2.59
CA PRO A 175 -16.30 18.09 2.06
C PRO A 175 -15.15 17.78 1.08
N PHE A 176 -14.76 16.51 0.96
CA PHE A 176 -13.74 16.04 0.03
C PHE A 176 -14.33 15.25 -1.15
N GLY A 177 -15.66 15.27 -1.33
CA GLY A 177 -16.37 14.44 -2.32
C GLY A 177 -16.48 12.99 -1.87
N LEU A 178 -17.29 12.19 -2.57
CA LEU A 178 -17.48 10.77 -2.28
C LEU A 178 -17.81 9.95 -3.53
N ASN A 179 -17.72 8.64 -3.38
CA ASN A 179 -18.41 7.65 -4.22
C ASN A 179 -19.21 6.67 -3.34
N GLN A 180 -19.83 5.65 -3.92
CA GLN A 180 -20.75 4.78 -3.19
C GLN A 180 -20.04 3.97 -2.09
N SER A 181 -18.91 3.32 -2.40
CA SER A 181 -18.18 2.54 -1.40
C SER A 181 -17.57 3.41 -0.30
N GLN A 182 -17.05 4.59 -0.65
CA GLN A 182 -16.53 5.57 0.31
C GLN A 182 -17.62 6.10 1.23
N LYS A 183 -18.83 6.35 0.72
CA LYS A 183 -20.00 6.74 1.53
C LYS A 183 -20.27 5.70 2.61
N LEU A 184 -20.40 4.45 2.19
CA LEU A 184 -20.67 3.31 3.07
C LEU A 184 -19.57 3.14 4.12
N ALA A 185 -18.30 3.32 3.72
CA ALA A 185 -17.15 3.25 4.61
C ALA A 185 -17.19 4.35 5.69
N VAL A 186 -17.49 5.60 5.32
CA VAL A 186 -17.64 6.72 6.27
C VAL A 186 -18.79 6.46 7.25
N GLU A 187 -19.95 6.03 6.74
CA GLU A 187 -21.12 5.77 7.60
C GLU A 187 -20.83 4.66 8.63
N ARG A 188 -20.22 3.56 8.19
CA ARG A 188 -19.85 2.42 9.06
C ARG A 188 -18.78 2.80 10.08
N ALA A 189 -17.78 3.58 9.67
CA ALA A 189 -16.73 4.07 10.57
C ALA A 189 -17.27 4.95 11.71
N LEU A 190 -18.34 5.72 11.46
CA LEU A 190 -18.95 6.59 12.46
C LEU A 190 -19.97 5.86 13.35
N SER A 191 -20.50 4.72 12.91
CA SER A 191 -21.54 3.95 13.62
C SER A 191 -21.03 2.70 14.34
N SER A 192 -19.72 2.42 14.31
CA SER A 192 -19.15 1.19 14.86
C SER A 192 -17.84 1.45 15.60
N LYS A 193 -17.60 0.70 16.68
CA LYS A 193 -16.38 0.82 17.49
C LYS A 193 -15.14 0.37 16.74
N ILE A 194 -15.26 -0.70 15.96
CA ILE A 194 -14.24 -1.20 15.03
C ILE A 194 -14.83 -1.14 13.61
N SER A 195 -14.11 -0.56 12.67
CA SER A 195 -14.47 -0.59 11.25
C SER A 195 -13.23 -0.84 10.39
N ILE A 196 -13.39 -1.67 9.36
CA ILE A 196 -12.30 -2.07 8.46
C ILE A 196 -12.60 -1.57 7.06
N ILE A 197 -11.65 -0.88 6.45
CA ILE A 197 -11.73 -0.35 5.09
C ILE A 197 -10.60 -0.95 4.28
N GLN A 198 -10.94 -1.73 3.27
CA GLN A 198 -9.98 -2.32 2.34
C GLN A 198 -10.03 -1.58 1.00
N GLY A 199 -8.90 -1.43 0.32
CA GLY A 199 -8.94 -0.93 -1.05
C GLY A 199 -7.57 -0.82 -1.72
N PRO A 200 -7.46 -1.16 -3.02
CA PRO A 200 -6.25 -0.95 -3.81
C PRO A 200 -5.82 0.52 -3.88
N PRO A 201 -4.64 0.81 -4.41
CA PRO A 201 -4.25 2.18 -4.76
C PRO A 201 -5.22 2.76 -5.79
N GLY A 202 -5.46 4.07 -5.76
CA GLY A 202 -6.38 4.73 -6.71
C GLY A 202 -7.88 4.60 -6.39
N THR A 203 -8.27 3.97 -5.26
CA THR A 203 -9.68 3.86 -4.81
C THR A 203 -10.14 4.99 -3.87
N GLY A 204 -9.23 5.90 -3.54
CA GLY A 204 -9.52 7.08 -2.71
C GLY A 204 -9.50 6.86 -1.20
N LYS A 205 -8.73 5.89 -0.69
CA LYS A 205 -8.51 5.67 0.76
C LYS A 205 -8.30 6.97 1.55
N THR A 206 -7.35 7.82 1.14
CA THR A 206 -7.06 9.10 1.81
C THR A 206 -8.27 10.04 1.79
N GLN A 207 -9.07 10.05 0.72
CA GLN A 207 -10.29 10.87 0.65
C GLN A 207 -11.36 10.36 1.64
N THR A 208 -11.50 9.04 1.79
CA THR A 208 -12.35 8.42 2.82
C THR A 208 -11.90 8.83 4.22
N ILE A 209 -10.59 8.74 4.50
CA ILE A 209 -10.00 9.14 5.78
C ILE A 209 -10.32 10.61 6.08
N LEU A 210 -10.17 11.51 5.11
CA LEU A 210 -10.47 12.94 5.29
C LEU A 210 -11.95 13.22 5.60
N ASN A 211 -12.88 12.51 4.94
CA ASN A 211 -14.30 12.63 5.26
C ASN A 211 -14.61 12.08 6.66
N ILE A 212 -13.96 10.99 7.10
CA ILE A 212 -14.08 10.47 8.46
C ILE A 212 -13.57 11.51 9.47
N ILE A 213 -12.37 12.07 9.26
CA ILE A 213 -11.81 13.13 10.11
C ILE A 213 -12.76 14.33 10.21
N ALA A 214 -13.27 14.82 9.07
CA ALA A 214 -14.16 15.97 9.04
C ALA A 214 -15.40 15.74 9.91
N ASN A 215 -16.02 14.56 9.84
CA ASN A 215 -17.17 14.22 10.65
C ASN A 215 -16.82 14.00 12.13
N ILE A 216 -15.69 13.38 12.47
CA ILE A 216 -15.24 13.22 13.86
C ILE A 216 -15.02 14.60 14.50
N VAL A 217 -14.30 15.48 13.80
CA VAL A 217 -14.04 16.84 14.24
C VAL A 217 -15.36 17.61 14.35
N LEU A 218 -16.27 17.51 13.36
CA LEU A 218 -17.59 18.16 13.42
C LEU A 218 -18.36 17.80 14.71
N ASN A 219 -18.28 16.55 15.15
CA ASN A 219 -18.91 16.05 16.38
C ASN A 219 -18.15 16.36 17.68
N GLY A 220 -17.12 17.21 17.65
CA GLY A 220 -16.38 17.66 18.84
C GLY A 220 -15.45 16.60 19.43
N LYS A 221 -15.14 15.54 18.66
CA LYS A 221 -14.32 14.41 19.10
C LYS A 221 -12.89 14.52 18.58
N THR A 222 -11.99 13.81 19.23
CA THR A 222 -10.56 13.74 18.89
C THR A 222 -10.25 12.56 17.96
N VAL A 223 -9.30 12.73 17.05
CA VAL A 223 -8.83 11.68 16.16
C VAL A 223 -7.31 11.68 16.04
N ALA A 224 -6.71 10.49 16.15
CA ALA A 224 -5.34 10.29 15.71
C ALA A 224 -5.31 9.56 14.35
N VAL A 225 -4.47 10.00 13.43
CA VAL A 225 -4.20 9.30 12.17
C VAL A 225 -2.77 8.80 12.20
N VAL A 226 -2.61 7.48 12.07
CA VAL A 226 -1.33 6.81 12.20
C VAL A 226 -1.03 5.94 10.99
N SER A 227 0.25 5.81 10.65
CA SER A 227 0.73 4.90 9.62
C SER A 227 2.15 4.44 9.94
N ASN A 228 2.62 3.38 9.27
CA ASN A 228 4.01 2.94 9.39
C ASN A 228 4.98 3.92 8.69
N ASN A 229 4.51 4.66 7.68
CA ASN A 229 5.30 5.66 6.97
C ASN A 229 4.75 7.10 7.17
N ASN A 230 5.66 8.09 7.17
CA ASN A 230 5.27 9.50 7.29
C ASN A 230 4.57 10.02 6.01
N SER A 231 4.75 9.36 4.86
CA SER A 231 4.14 9.82 3.60
C SER A 231 2.61 9.79 3.63
N ALA A 232 1.99 8.75 4.23
CA ALA A 232 0.55 8.64 4.32
C ALA A 232 -0.05 9.78 5.18
N THR A 233 0.57 10.08 6.33
CA THR A 233 0.13 11.16 7.22
C THR A 233 0.37 12.54 6.62
N HIS A 234 1.46 12.75 5.85
CA HIS A 234 1.67 14.00 5.10
C HIS A 234 0.61 14.23 4.02
N ASN A 235 0.20 13.19 3.28
CA ASN A 235 -0.85 13.30 2.27
C ASN A 235 -2.20 13.77 2.86
N VAL A 236 -2.50 13.37 4.10
CA VAL A 236 -3.69 13.84 4.82
C VAL A 236 -3.58 15.34 5.11
N VAL A 237 -2.44 15.81 5.63
CA VAL A 237 -2.21 17.24 5.92
C VAL A 237 -2.29 18.08 4.65
N GLU A 238 -1.64 17.66 3.57
CA GLU A 238 -1.63 18.39 2.30
C GLU A 238 -3.06 18.61 1.77
N LYS A 239 -3.92 17.60 1.86
CA LYS A 239 -5.31 17.70 1.42
C LYS A 239 -6.18 18.53 2.36
N LEU A 240 -5.94 18.49 3.67
CA LEU A 240 -6.58 19.40 4.62
C LEU A 240 -6.17 20.86 4.37
N GLU A 241 -4.91 21.11 4.03
CA GLU A 241 -4.39 22.45 3.73
C GLU A 241 -5.06 23.03 2.48
N LYS A 242 -5.28 22.22 1.43
CA LYS A 242 -6.06 22.65 0.24
C LYS A 242 -7.48 23.14 0.56
N LYS A 243 -8.01 22.84 1.75
CA LYS A 243 -9.32 23.31 2.23
C LYS A 243 -9.21 24.32 3.39
N ASN A 244 -8.02 24.80 3.72
CA ASN A 244 -7.68 25.66 4.85
C ASN A 244 -8.02 25.04 6.22
N ALA A 245 -7.85 23.72 6.36
CA ALA A 245 -8.19 22.97 7.57
C ALA A 245 -6.97 22.37 8.30
N ALA A 246 -5.74 22.57 7.81
CA ALA A 246 -4.56 21.96 8.44
C ALA A 246 -4.21 22.57 9.81
N PHE A 247 -4.73 23.76 10.15
CA PHE A 247 -4.54 24.38 11.47
C PHE A 247 -5.10 23.54 12.63
N LEU A 248 -5.96 22.55 12.33
CA LEU A 248 -6.52 21.57 13.27
C LEU A 248 -5.55 20.43 13.59
N THR A 249 -4.44 20.33 12.86
CA THR A 249 -3.54 19.17 12.89
C THR A 249 -2.28 19.41 13.74
N ALA A 250 -1.76 18.34 14.34
CA ALA A 250 -0.47 18.35 15.03
C ALA A 250 0.32 17.06 14.72
N PHE A 251 1.51 17.19 14.13
CA PHE A 251 2.39 16.05 13.84
C PHE A 251 3.36 15.81 14.99
N LEU A 252 3.14 14.74 15.78
CA LEU A 252 3.83 14.52 17.07
C LEU A 252 4.67 13.24 17.15
N GLY A 253 4.80 12.51 16.03
CA GLY A 253 5.39 11.17 15.97
C GLY A 253 6.90 11.06 16.23
N SER A 254 7.62 12.18 16.41
CA SER A 254 9.03 12.17 16.80
C SER A 254 9.38 13.44 17.58
N VAL A 255 10.52 13.46 18.27
CA VAL A 255 11.01 14.67 18.97
C VAL A 255 11.20 15.82 17.98
N ALA A 256 11.78 15.54 16.80
CA ALA A 256 11.96 16.53 15.74
C ALA A 256 10.62 17.10 15.25
N ASN A 257 9.61 16.24 15.06
CA ASN A 257 8.29 16.68 14.61
C ASN A 257 7.56 17.51 15.68
N ARG A 258 7.69 17.14 16.96
CA ARG A 258 7.18 17.96 18.08
C ARG A 258 7.83 19.33 18.09
N GLN A 259 9.15 19.40 17.92
CA GLN A 259 9.84 20.68 17.86
C GLN A 259 9.39 21.50 16.64
N ALA A 260 9.32 20.89 15.46
CA ALA A 260 8.83 21.55 14.25
C ALA A 260 7.39 22.08 14.41
N PHE A 261 6.51 21.32 15.06
CA PHE A 261 5.17 21.77 15.40
C PHE A 261 5.21 22.98 16.34
N LEU A 262 6.00 22.91 17.43
CA LEU A 262 6.12 23.99 18.40
C LEU A 262 6.63 25.29 17.74
N ASP A 263 7.63 25.17 16.85
CA ASP A 263 8.22 26.28 16.11
C ASP A 263 7.25 26.88 15.08
N SER A 264 6.31 26.08 14.55
CA SER A 264 5.29 26.52 13.59
C SER A 264 4.11 27.28 14.21
N GLN A 265 4.00 27.33 15.55
CA GLN A 265 2.88 27.96 16.23
C GLN A 265 2.85 29.48 16.03
N THR A 266 1.87 29.95 15.27
CA THR A 266 1.67 31.39 15.03
C THR A 266 1.06 32.09 16.25
N GLY A 267 0.32 31.38 17.11
CA GLY A 267 -0.50 31.99 18.17
C GLY A 267 -1.76 32.71 17.65
N ALA A 268 -2.15 32.49 16.39
CA ALA A 268 -3.35 33.04 15.80
C ALA A 268 -4.12 31.97 15.01
N TYR A 269 -5.44 32.09 15.01
CA TYR A 269 -6.30 31.29 14.14
C TYR A 269 -6.29 31.83 12.70
N PRO A 270 -6.61 31.00 11.69
CA PRO A 270 -6.92 31.53 10.36
C PRO A 270 -8.15 32.46 10.44
N ASN A 271 -8.24 33.41 9.51
CA ASN A 271 -9.40 34.29 9.42
C ASN A 271 -10.65 33.50 8.99
N MET A 272 -11.61 33.33 9.90
CA MET A 272 -12.85 32.59 9.67
C MET A 272 -14.07 33.49 9.46
N LYS A 273 -13.90 34.80 9.25
CA LYS A 273 -15.03 35.73 9.08
C LYS A 273 -16.01 35.30 7.99
N SER A 274 -15.51 34.75 6.88
CA SER A 274 -16.34 34.28 5.77
C SER A 274 -16.96 32.89 6.01
N TRP A 275 -16.69 32.27 7.15
CA TRP A 275 -17.20 30.95 7.54
C TRP A 275 -18.36 31.07 8.52
N GLU A 276 -18.49 32.21 9.21
CA GLU A 276 -19.57 32.48 10.15
C GLU A 276 -20.94 32.35 9.48
N LEU A 277 -21.84 31.66 10.17
CA LEU A 277 -23.20 31.41 9.72
C LEU A 277 -24.14 31.54 10.92
N GLN A 278 -25.34 32.10 10.71
CA GLN A 278 -26.36 32.15 11.76
C GLN A 278 -26.89 30.73 12.05
N ALA A 279 -27.31 30.49 13.29
CA ALA A 279 -27.76 29.17 13.74
C ALA A 279 -28.92 28.63 12.88
N GLU A 280 -29.89 29.47 12.54
CA GLU A 280 -31.03 29.08 11.69
C GLU A 280 -30.59 28.68 10.28
N ALA A 281 -29.63 29.42 9.72
CA ALA A 281 -29.05 29.10 8.41
C ALA A 281 -28.19 27.82 8.47
N CYS A 282 -27.59 27.51 9.61
CA CYS A 282 -26.81 26.28 9.81
C CYS A 282 -27.73 25.08 9.81
N CYS A 283 -28.81 25.11 10.60
CA CYS A 283 -29.81 24.05 10.62
C CYS A 283 -30.46 23.83 9.25
N ALA A 284 -30.75 24.90 8.50
CA ALA A 284 -31.26 24.78 7.13
C ALA A 284 -30.25 24.08 6.20
N LEU A 285 -28.97 24.46 6.29
CA LEU A 285 -27.90 23.86 5.49
C LEU A 285 -27.68 22.39 5.83
N GLU A 286 -27.79 22.00 7.11
CA GLU A 286 -27.73 20.61 7.55
C GLU A 286 -28.82 19.75 6.89
N GLU A 287 -30.06 20.21 6.90
CA GLU A 287 -31.18 19.51 6.26
C GLU A 287 -31.01 19.45 4.74
N GLU A 288 -30.52 20.51 4.09
CA GLU A 288 -30.20 20.49 2.66
C GLU A 288 -29.13 19.44 2.33
N VAL A 289 -28.04 19.36 3.10
CA VAL A 289 -26.96 18.36 2.92
C VAL A 289 -27.52 16.95 3.08
N LYS A 290 -28.39 16.73 4.07
CA LYS A 290 -29.01 15.43 4.36
C LYS A 290 -29.92 14.96 3.23
N VAL A 291 -30.80 15.84 2.72
CA VAL A 291 -31.67 15.55 1.58
C VAL A 291 -30.84 15.25 0.33
N LEU A 292 -29.87 16.12 0.01
CA LEU A 292 -29.04 15.97 -1.18
C LEU A 292 -28.18 14.70 -1.14
N SER A 293 -27.61 14.36 0.02
CA SER A 293 -26.84 13.12 0.21
C SER A 293 -27.69 11.86 0.03
N LYS A 294 -28.99 11.92 0.37
CA LYS A 294 -29.93 10.82 0.17
C LYS A 294 -30.28 10.66 -1.30
N GLU A 295 -30.60 11.76 -2.00
CA GLU A 295 -30.91 11.74 -3.44
C GLU A 295 -29.73 11.26 -4.29
N LEU A 296 -28.51 11.70 -3.97
CA LEU A 296 -27.30 11.30 -4.70
C LEU A 296 -26.96 9.83 -4.55
N ASN A 297 -27.45 9.14 -3.51
CA ASN A 297 -27.18 7.72 -3.29
C ASN A 297 -27.62 6.85 -4.49
N ASP A 298 -28.81 7.12 -5.02
CA ASP A 298 -29.35 6.35 -6.14
C ASP A 298 -28.61 6.68 -7.44
N MET A 299 -28.10 7.91 -7.58
CA MET A 299 -27.32 8.31 -8.74
C MET A 299 -25.91 7.73 -8.73
N LEU A 300 -25.29 7.61 -7.55
CA LEU A 300 -24.01 6.92 -7.39
C LEU A 300 -24.10 5.46 -7.84
N ASN A 301 -25.18 4.76 -7.48
CA ASN A 301 -25.43 3.39 -7.96
C ASN A 301 -25.59 3.33 -9.49
N ASN A 302 -26.31 4.28 -10.10
CA ASN A 302 -26.43 4.34 -11.57
C ASN A 302 -25.06 4.58 -12.23
N LYS A 303 -24.22 5.46 -11.65
CA LYS A 303 -22.87 5.73 -12.16
C LYS A 303 -21.96 4.49 -12.07
N ASN A 304 -22.05 3.76 -10.96
CA ASN A 304 -21.34 2.48 -10.80
C ASN A 304 -21.81 1.45 -11.84
N ARG A 305 -23.12 1.34 -12.08
CA ARG A 305 -23.67 0.42 -13.08
C ARG A 305 -23.18 0.74 -14.49
N ILE A 306 -23.07 2.03 -14.86
CA ILE A 306 -22.50 2.44 -16.16
C ILE A 306 -21.06 1.93 -16.31
N ALA A 307 -20.23 2.10 -15.28
CA ALA A 307 -18.84 1.63 -15.31
C ALA A 307 -18.75 0.09 -15.36
N GLU A 308 -19.61 -0.62 -14.62
CA GLU A 308 -19.72 -2.09 -14.72
C GLU A 308 -20.13 -2.55 -16.12
N ILE A 309 -21.05 -1.84 -16.78
CA ILE A 309 -21.42 -2.11 -18.19
C ILE A 309 -20.22 -1.89 -19.12
N GLU A 310 -19.44 -0.82 -18.93
CA GLU A 310 -18.23 -0.57 -19.71
C GLU A 310 -17.20 -1.70 -19.56
N GLN A 311 -17.02 -2.22 -18.34
CA GLN A 311 -16.18 -3.39 -18.11
C GLN A 311 -16.73 -4.66 -18.77
N GLU A 312 -18.05 -4.91 -18.69
CA GLU A 312 -18.70 -6.04 -19.37
C GLU A 312 -18.44 -5.95 -20.87
N LEU A 313 -18.61 -4.77 -21.48
CA LEU A 313 -18.36 -4.55 -22.90
C LEU A 313 -16.88 -4.76 -23.27
N LEU A 314 -15.95 -4.29 -22.42
CA LEU A 314 -14.51 -4.45 -22.63
C LEU A 314 -14.09 -5.92 -22.69
N ARG A 315 -14.78 -6.82 -21.97
CA ARG A 315 -14.55 -8.28 -22.01
C ARG A 315 -15.28 -8.97 -23.16
N LEU A 316 -16.53 -8.57 -23.43
CA LEU A 316 -17.34 -9.18 -24.47
C LEU A 316 -16.77 -8.97 -25.88
N VAL A 317 -16.10 -7.85 -26.15
CA VAL A 317 -15.57 -7.54 -27.49
C VAL A 317 -14.44 -8.49 -27.92
N PRO A 318 -13.37 -8.70 -27.12
CA PRO A 318 -12.35 -9.71 -27.43
C PRO A 318 -12.94 -11.13 -27.53
N GLU A 319 -13.83 -11.50 -26.61
CA GLU A 319 -14.51 -12.81 -26.64
C GLU A 319 -15.24 -13.01 -27.97
N GLN A 320 -16.07 -12.05 -28.38
CA GLN A 320 -16.79 -12.09 -29.65
C GLN A 320 -15.85 -12.20 -30.85
N HIS A 321 -14.74 -11.47 -30.85
CA HIS A 321 -13.77 -11.50 -31.94
C HIS A 321 -13.12 -12.88 -32.13
N TYR A 322 -12.59 -13.49 -31.05
CA TYR A 322 -12.03 -14.84 -31.12
C TYR A 322 -13.09 -15.89 -31.49
N PHE A 323 -14.32 -15.65 -31.06
CA PHE A 323 -15.45 -16.47 -31.42
C PHE A 323 -15.67 -16.39 -32.94
N GLU A 324 -15.79 -15.20 -33.51
CA GLU A 324 -15.97 -14.96 -34.95
C GLU A 324 -14.83 -15.57 -35.79
N GLU A 325 -13.56 -15.41 -35.39
CA GLU A 325 -12.42 -16.05 -36.07
C GLU A 325 -12.52 -17.59 -36.08
N TYR A 326 -12.95 -18.18 -34.97
CA TYR A 326 -13.22 -19.61 -34.91
C TYR A 326 -14.39 -20.00 -35.84
N TYR A 327 -15.41 -19.15 -36.02
CA TYR A 327 -16.57 -19.44 -36.87
C TYR A 327 -16.36 -19.26 -38.36
N ASP A 328 -15.44 -18.41 -38.78
CA ASP A 328 -15.08 -18.30 -40.20
C ASP A 328 -14.59 -19.64 -40.78
N THR A 329 -14.22 -20.59 -39.92
CA THR A 329 -13.89 -21.97 -40.33
C THR A 329 -15.11 -22.87 -40.64
N TYR A 330 -16.34 -22.50 -40.24
CA TYR A 330 -17.55 -23.32 -40.33
C TYR A 330 -18.50 -23.01 -41.52
N GLY A 331 -18.16 -22.08 -42.41
CA GLY A 331 -18.92 -21.78 -43.63
C GLY A 331 -20.18 -20.92 -43.44
N GLU A 332 -21.07 -20.87 -44.44
CA GLU A 332 -22.26 -19.98 -44.44
C GLU A 332 -23.26 -20.30 -43.32
N ILE A 333 -23.41 -19.36 -42.38
CA ILE A 333 -24.35 -19.50 -41.27
C ILE A 333 -25.74 -19.00 -41.72
N PRO A 334 -26.81 -19.82 -41.62
CA PRO A 334 -28.13 -19.42 -42.07
C PRO A 334 -28.70 -18.27 -41.22
N ALA A 335 -29.01 -17.14 -41.86
CA ALA A 335 -29.67 -16.02 -41.21
C ALA A 335 -31.12 -16.38 -40.85
N TRP A 336 -31.44 -16.38 -39.55
CA TRP A 336 -32.79 -16.64 -39.05
C TRP A 336 -33.39 -15.38 -38.43
N ASN A 337 -34.70 -15.15 -38.63
CA ASN A 337 -35.39 -14.00 -38.06
C ASN A 337 -36.02 -14.37 -36.70
N TRP A 338 -35.39 -13.93 -35.62
CA TRP A 338 -35.74 -14.30 -34.24
C TRP A 338 -36.86 -13.49 -33.60
N GLY A 339 -37.26 -12.37 -34.21
CA GLY A 339 -37.97 -11.32 -33.47
C GLY A 339 -37.11 -10.75 -32.33
N ARG A 340 -37.71 -10.01 -31.37
CA ARG A 340 -36.99 -9.43 -30.23
C ARG A 340 -36.87 -10.42 -29.06
N LEU A 341 -35.97 -11.39 -29.18
CA LEU A 341 -35.56 -12.21 -28.02
C LEU A 341 -34.46 -11.50 -27.23
N SER A 342 -34.51 -11.61 -25.90
CA SER A 342 -33.43 -11.10 -25.05
C SER A 342 -32.25 -12.07 -25.02
N SER A 343 -31.06 -11.57 -24.66
CA SER A 343 -29.83 -12.39 -24.53
C SER A 343 -30.07 -13.61 -23.61
N LYS A 344 -30.76 -13.41 -22.47
CA LYS A 344 -31.14 -14.48 -21.54
C LYS A 344 -32.01 -15.57 -22.19
N LYS A 345 -32.93 -15.20 -23.09
CA LYS A 345 -33.77 -16.17 -23.81
C LYS A 345 -32.96 -16.92 -24.87
N ILE A 346 -32.04 -16.25 -25.54
CA ILE A 346 -31.14 -16.87 -26.53
C ILE A 346 -30.22 -17.88 -25.85
N PHE A 347 -29.62 -17.53 -24.71
CA PHE A 347 -28.80 -18.44 -23.92
C PHE A 347 -29.59 -19.67 -23.44
N ALA A 348 -30.78 -19.46 -22.91
CA ALA A 348 -31.64 -20.57 -22.49
C ALA A 348 -32.03 -21.48 -23.66
N LEU A 349 -32.24 -20.91 -24.85
CA LEU A 349 -32.51 -21.68 -26.07
C LEU A 349 -31.28 -22.47 -26.54
N TRP A 350 -30.09 -21.85 -26.51
CA TRP A 350 -28.81 -22.52 -26.78
C TRP A 350 -28.62 -23.72 -25.86
N MET A 351 -28.80 -23.56 -24.55
CA MET A 351 -28.64 -24.66 -23.60
C MET A 351 -29.61 -25.82 -23.82
N GLU A 352 -30.83 -25.53 -24.27
CA GLU A 352 -31.79 -26.59 -24.63
C GLU A 352 -31.37 -27.35 -25.87
N LEU A 353 -30.81 -26.65 -26.86
CA LEU A 353 -30.32 -27.25 -28.09
C LEU A 353 -29.09 -28.14 -27.84
N GLU A 354 -28.16 -27.66 -27.02
CA GLU A 354 -26.94 -28.41 -26.65
C GLU A 354 -27.31 -29.71 -25.91
N ARG A 355 -28.17 -29.62 -24.91
CA ARG A 355 -28.69 -30.80 -24.20
C ARG A 355 -29.43 -31.76 -25.13
N HIS A 356 -30.14 -31.26 -26.13
CA HIS A 356 -30.82 -32.08 -27.12
C HIS A 356 -29.82 -32.87 -27.98
N PHE A 357 -28.76 -32.21 -28.50
CA PHE A 357 -27.69 -32.87 -29.25
C PHE A 357 -26.94 -33.92 -28.41
N GLU A 358 -26.61 -33.63 -27.15
CA GLU A 358 -25.97 -34.59 -26.25
C GLU A 358 -26.83 -35.83 -25.99
N SER A 359 -28.15 -35.64 -25.81
CA SER A 359 -29.08 -36.72 -25.49
C SER A 359 -29.45 -37.62 -26.68
N LYS A 360 -29.13 -37.22 -27.92
CA LYS A 360 -29.59 -37.86 -29.19
C LYS A 360 -31.09 -38.20 -29.23
N SER A 361 -31.90 -37.50 -28.42
CA SER A 361 -33.34 -37.71 -28.34
C SER A 361 -34.07 -36.82 -29.34
N THR A 362 -35.30 -37.17 -29.73
CA THR A 362 -36.14 -36.25 -30.51
C THR A 362 -37.00 -35.41 -29.57
N PHE A 363 -37.21 -34.14 -29.87
CA PHE A 363 -38.12 -33.29 -29.08
C PHE A 363 -39.51 -33.92 -28.99
N GLY A 364 -39.92 -34.33 -27.78
CA GLY A 364 -41.27 -34.85 -27.51
C GLY A 364 -42.35 -33.77 -27.56
N LEU A 365 -43.63 -34.15 -27.68
CA LEU A 365 -44.75 -33.19 -27.79
C LEU A 365 -44.80 -32.17 -26.64
N PHE A 366 -44.66 -32.62 -25.39
CA PHE A 366 -44.64 -31.74 -24.22
C PHE A 366 -43.44 -30.77 -24.21
N GLN A 367 -42.28 -31.20 -24.70
CA GLN A 367 -41.10 -30.34 -24.83
C GLN A 367 -41.30 -29.30 -25.93
N ARG A 368 -41.88 -29.68 -27.08
CA ARG A 368 -42.21 -28.74 -28.18
C ARG A 368 -43.20 -27.67 -27.74
N LEU A 369 -44.23 -28.05 -26.98
CA LEU A 369 -45.16 -27.10 -26.36
C LEU A 369 -44.45 -26.16 -25.36
N SER A 370 -43.60 -26.72 -24.50
CA SER A 370 -42.82 -25.93 -23.54
C SER A 370 -41.89 -24.90 -24.21
N ILE A 371 -41.21 -25.31 -25.29
CA ILE A 371 -40.36 -24.44 -26.12
C ILE A 371 -41.20 -23.33 -26.77
N PHE A 372 -42.35 -23.68 -27.35
CA PHE A 372 -43.27 -22.72 -27.96
C PHE A 372 -43.72 -21.65 -26.96
N PHE A 373 -44.12 -22.05 -25.74
CA PHE A 373 -44.58 -21.10 -24.73
C PHE A 373 -43.46 -20.21 -24.18
N ARG A 374 -42.23 -20.71 -24.07
CA ARG A 374 -41.10 -19.95 -23.51
C ARG A 374 -40.39 -19.04 -24.54
N PHE A 375 -40.26 -19.50 -25.78
CA PHE A 375 -39.42 -18.87 -26.80
C PHE A 375 -40.18 -18.45 -28.07
N GLY A 376 -41.45 -18.83 -28.21
CA GLY A 376 -42.28 -18.50 -29.37
C GLY A 376 -42.15 -19.48 -30.55
N LEU A 377 -43.00 -19.27 -31.56
CA LEU A 377 -43.14 -20.16 -32.72
C LEU A 377 -41.89 -20.23 -33.60
N ASN A 378 -41.20 -19.09 -33.79
CA ASN A 378 -40.03 -19.01 -34.65
C ASN A 378 -38.83 -19.78 -34.07
N SER A 379 -38.67 -19.74 -32.74
CA SER A 379 -37.65 -20.49 -32.00
C SER A 379 -37.90 -21.99 -32.02
N LEU A 380 -39.18 -22.42 -31.92
CA LEU A 380 -39.54 -23.83 -32.09
C LEU A 380 -39.22 -24.32 -33.52
N ARG A 381 -39.53 -23.52 -34.56
CA ARG A 381 -39.20 -23.86 -35.94
C ARG A 381 -37.70 -23.97 -36.18
N PHE A 382 -36.91 -23.09 -35.58
CA PHE A 382 -35.46 -23.17 -35.63
C PHE A 382 -34.94 -24.46 -35.00
N LEU A 383 -35.34 -24.77 -33.77
CA LEU A 383 -34.87 -25.98 -33.07
C LEU A 383 -35.24 -27.27 -33.80
N LEU A 384 -36.42 -27.32 -34.43
CA LEU A 384 -36.86 -28.49 -35.21
C LEU A 384 -36.07 -28.68 -36.51
N ASN A 385 -35.43 -27.62 -37.02
CA ASN A 385 -34.63 -27.62 -38.24
C ASN A 385 -33.12 -27.41 -37.96
N ALA A 386 -32.71 -27.49 -36.68
CA ALA A 386 -31.38 -27.14 -36.25
C ALA A 386 -30.34 -28.19 -36.71
N SER A 387 -29.31 -27.73 -37.41
CA SER A 387 -28.09 -28.47 -37.74
C SER A 387 -27.02 -28.26 -36.67
N GLU A 388 -25.86 -28.93 -36.80
CA GLU A 388 -24.71 -28.70 -35.91
C GLU A 388 -24.26 -27.23 -35.86
N THR A 389 -24.50 -26.46 -36.94
CA THR A 389 -24.21 -25.01 -37.03
C THR A 389 -25.18 -24.12 -36.25
N ALA A 390 -26.24 -24.68 -35.65
CA ALA A 390 -27.24 -23.91 -34.90
C ALA A 390 -26.74 -23.43 -33.53
N ILE A 391 -25.88 -24.22 -32.85
CA ILE A 391 -25.23 -23.81 -31.59
C ILE A 391 -24.30 -22.61 -31.81
N PRO A 392 -23.31 -22.68 -32.72
CA PRO A 392 -22.49 -21.55 -33.18
C PRO A 392 -23.27 -20.26 -33.42
N TYR A 393 -24.36 -20.38 -34.17
CA TYR A 393 -25.21 -19.26 -34.52
C TYR A 393 -25.89 -18.63 -33.29
N LEU A 394 -26.46 -19.45 -32.41
CA LEU A 394 -27.10 -18.96 -31.19
C LEU A 394 -26.10 -18.27 -30.24
N GLN A 395 -24.87 -18.78 -30.19
CA GLN A 395 -23.80 -18.17 -29.42
C GLN A 395 -23.41 -16.80 -29.99
N ASN A 396 -23.24 -16.66 -31.31
CA ASN A 396 -22.99 -15.35 -31.94
C ASN A 396 -24.17 -14.36 -31.70
N GLN A 397 -25.41 -14.82 -31.89
CA GLN A 397 -26.58 -13.99 -31.61
C GLN A 397 -26.68 -13.55 -30.15
N PHE A 398 -26.24 -14.39 -29.20
CA PHE A 398 -26.18 -14.03 -27.79
C PHE A 398 -25.27 -12.81 -27.58
N TYR A 399 -24.05 -12.82 -28.12
CA TYR A 399 -23.10 -11.71 -27.98
C TYR A 399 -23.64 -10.41 -28.60
N ILE A 400 -24.18 -10.47 -29.82
CA ILE A 400 -24.76 -9.31 -30.51
C ILE A 400 -25.89 -8.68 -29.68
N VAL A 401 -26.85 -9.49 -29.24
CA VAL A 401 -28.01 -9.00 -28.49
C VAL A 401 -27.60 -8.53 -27.09
N LYS A 402 -26.71 -9.24 -26.41
CA LYS A 402 -26.20 -8.86 -25.07
C LYS A 402 -25.46 -7.52 -25.12
N LYS A 403 -24.62 -7.30 -26.15
CA LYS A 403 -23.95 -6.02 -26.38
C LYS A 403 -24.95 -4.89 -26.56
N GLN A 404 -25.96 -5.09 -27.43
CA GLN A 404 -26.99 -4.08 -27.66
C GLN A 404 -27.81 -3.77 -26.39
N GLU A 405 -28.21 -4.78 -25.62
CA GLU A 405 -28.92 -4.60 -24.34
C GLU A 405 -28.10 -3.77 -23.34
N LEU A 406 -26.80 -4.01 -23.26
CA LEU A 406 -25.88 -3.26 -22.40
C LEU A 406 -25.71 -1.81 -22.87
N GLU A 407 -25.56 -1.58 -24.17
CA GLU A 407 -25.45 -0.24 -24.75
C GLU A 407 -26.74 0.58 -24.53
N ASP A 408 -27.91 -0.04 -24.70
CA ASP A 408 -29.22 0.57 -24.42
C ASP A 408 -29.39 0.91 -22.93
N GLU A 409 -29.00 0.00 -22.03
CA GLU A 409 -29.02 0.23 -20.57
C GLU A 409 -28.10 1.40 -20.19
N LYS A 410 -26.87 1.41 -20.71
CA LYS A 410 -25.88 2.48 -20.50
C LYS A 410 -26.42 3.83 -20.97
N LEU A 411 -27.05 3.89 -22.15
CA LEU A 411 -27.63 5.11 -22.69
C LEU A 411 -28.73 5.66 -21.77
N LEU A 412 -29.65 4.80 -21.31
CA LEU A 412 -30.72 5.17 -20.39
C LEU A 412 -30.17 5.74 -19.07
N LEU A 413 -29.20 5.05 -18.46
CA LEU A 413 -28.59 5.49 -17.20
C LEU A 413 -27.82 6.80 -17.37
N THR A 414 -27.10 6.96 -18.48
CA THR A 414 -26.37 8.20 -18.80
C THR A 414 -27.31 9.38 -18.97
N GLN A 415 -28.45 9.19 -19.66
CA GLN A 415 -29.49 10.21 -19.78
C GLN A 415 -30.08 10.57 -18.41
N LYS A 416 -30.30 9.59 -17.53
CA LYS A 416 -30.79 9.82 -16.16
C LYS A 416 -29.83 10.67 -15.34
N LEU A 417 -28.52 10.40 -15.41
CA LEU A 417 -27.49 11.21 -14.72
C LEU A 417 -27.39 12.63 -15.28
N SER A 418 -27.49 12.77 -16.62
CA SER A 418 -27.47 14.07 -17.30
C SER A 418 -28.68 14.93 -16.92
N ASN A 419 -29.89 14.36 -16.96
CA ASN A 419 -31.13 15.04 -16.60
C ASN A 419 -31.14 15.51 -15.13
N TYR A 420 -30.46 14.77 -14.25
CA TYR A 420 -30.30 15.14 -12.84
C TYR A 420 -29.17 16.16 -12.61
N ALA A 421 -28.34 16.44 -13.62
CA ALA A 421 -27.11 17.23 -13.49
C ALA A 421 -26.17 16.69 -12.40
N PHE A 422 -25.91 15.38 -12.43
CA PHE A 422 -25.19 14.65 -11.38
C PHE A 422 -23.89 15.32 -10.91
N ASP A 423 -23.00 15.69 -11.83
CA ASP A 423 -21.70 16.27 -11.45
C ASP A 423 -21.86 17.63 -10.75
N ALA A 424 -22.82 18.45 -11.19
CA ALA A 424 -23.14 19.72 -10.53
C ALA A 424 -23.74 19.50 -9.13
N LYS A 425 -24.58 18.48 -8.96
CA LYS A 425 -25.17 18.11 -7.67
C LYS A 425 -24.14 17.52 -6.70
N MET A 426 -23.17 16.76 -7.21
CA MET A 426 -22.03 16.27 -6.43
C MET A 426 -21.13 17.42 -5.94
N GLU A 427 -20.86 18.40 -6.81
CA GLU A 427 -20.13 19.61 -6.43
C GLU A 427 -20.94 20.42 -5.41
N GLU A 428 -22.24 20.57 -5.61
CA GLU A 428 -23.15 21.24 -4.67
C GLU A 428 -23.08 20.58 -3.27
N LEU A 429 -23.17 19.25 -3.19
CA LEU A 429 -23.04 18.53 -1.91
C LEU A 429 -21.68 18.78 -1.26
N THR A 430 -20.60 18.75 -2.04
CA THR A 430 -19.23 18.95 -1.55
C THR A 430 -19.06 20.37 -0.99
N GLN A 431 -19.56 21.38 -1.70
CA GLN A 431 -19.49 22.78 -1.27
C GLN A 431 -20.37 23.07 -0.06
N LYS A 432 -21.60 22.55 -0.02
CA LYS A 432 -22.50 22.67 1.13
C LYS A 432 -21.93 21.97 2.37
N SER A 433 -21.38 20.77 2.19
CA SER A 433 -20.67 20.03 3.25
C SER A 433 -19.47 20.81 3.79
N LEU A 434 -18.66 21.42 2.92
CA LEU A 434 -17.52 22.23 3.33
C LEU A 434 -17.95 23.52 4.05
N ARG A 435 -19.03 24.16 3.58
CA ARG A 435 -19.59 25.35 4.22
C ARG A 435 -20.11 25.03 5.62
N LEU A 436 -20.82 23.92 5.78
CA LEU A 436 -21.31 23.45 7.08
C LEU A 436 -20.13 23.13 8.02
N PHE A 437 -19.13 22.40 7.53
CA PHE A 437 -17.91 22.11 8.30
C PHE A 437 -17.24 23.40 8.80
N ARG A 438 -17.07 24.39 7.92
CA ARG A 438 -16.45 25.68 8.24
C ARG A 438 -17.27 26.50 9.24
N ALA A 439 -18.60 26.51 9.10
CA ALA A 439 -19.50 27.20 10.03
C ALA A 439 -19.34 26.66 11.46
N GLU A 440 -19.29 25.34 11.61
CA GLU A 440 -19.10 24.71 12.92
C GLU A 440 -17.70 24.96 13.50
N LEU A 441 -16.66 25.01 12.67
CA LEU A 441 -15.32 25.42 13.14
C LEU A 441 -15.31 26.87 13.62
N ALA A 442 -15.93 27.79 12.87
CA ALA A 442 -16.00 29.20 13.25
C ALA A 442 -16.82 29.43 14.52
N ALA A 443 -17.87 28.64 14.74
CA ALA A 443 -18.66 28.67 15.98
C ALA A 443 -17.89 28.09 17.18
N ARG A 444 -17.12 27.02 16.96
CA ARG A 444 -16.34 26.35 18.02
C ARG A 444 -15.14 27.16 18.47
N TYR A 445 -14.35 27.68 17.54
CA TYR A 445 -13.12 28.40 17.85
C TYR A 445 -13.40 29.89 17.95
N HIS A 446 -13.02 30.52 19.06
CA HIS A 446 -13.04 31.97 19.22
C HIS A 446 -11.91 32.63 18.41
N TRP A 447 -11.97 32.49 17.09
CA TRP A 447 -10.89 32.76 16.14
C TRP A 447 -10.43 34.22 16.11
N GLN A 448 -11.23 35.14 16.65
CA GLN A 448 -10.91 36.56 16.83
C GLN A 448 -9.92 36.81 17.99
N ASN A 449 -9.79 35.85 18.91
CA ASN A 449 -8.85 35.91 20.03
C ASN A 449 -7.49 35.29 19.66
N GLY A 450 -6.49 35.53 20.51
CA GLY A 450 -5.20 34.83 20.41
C GLY A 450 -5.38 33.32 20.61
N ARG A 451 -4.64 32.53 19.82
CA ARG A 451 -4.58 31.07 19.95
C ARG A 451 -3.55 30.69 21.01
N ILE A 452 -3.89 29.71 21.86
CA ILE A 452 -2.98 29.21 22.89
C ILE A 452 -1.71 28.67 22.23
N ARG A 453 -0.55 28.99 22.80
CA ARG A 453 0.74 28.39 22.43
C ARG A 453 1.11 27.37 23.49
N TYR A 454 1.49 26.19 23.03
CA TYR A 454 1.92 25.09 23.87
C TYR A 454 3.43 24.97 23.89
N GLU A 455 3.95 24.34 24.94
CA GLU A 455 5.34 23.96 25.12
C GLU A 455 5.46 22.43 25.18
N MET A 456 6.70 21.91 25.11
CA MET A 456 6.96 20.46 25.09
C MET A 456 6.36 19.72 26.30
N GLY A 457 6.27 20.38 27.46
CA GLY A 457 5.66 19.81 28.67
C GLY A 457 4.14 19.61 28.55
N ASP A 458 3.46 20.45 27.78
CA ASP A 458 1.99 20.46 27.70
C ASP A 458 1.43 19.20 27.05
N PHE A 459 2.18 18.59 26.13
CA PHE A 459 1.80 17.29 25.56
C PHE A 459 1.57 16.21 26.62
N ARG A 460 2.21 16.32 27.80
CA ARG A 460 2.02 15.38 28.91
C ARG A 460 1.04 15.87 29.97
N TRP A 461 1.11 17.15 30.34
CA TRP A 461 0.35 17.67 31.48
C TRP A 461 -1.03 18.22 31.08
N ASN A 462 -1.19 18.66 29.83
CA ASN A 462 -2.36 19.35 29.28
C ASN A 462 -2.90 18.69 28.00
N SER A 463 -2.76 17.37 27.84
CA SER A 463 -3.14 16.62 26.63
C SER A 463 -4.60 16.84 26.20
N GLU A 464 -5.53 16.94 27.15
CA GLU A 464 -6.95 17.12 26.83
C GLU A 464 -7.22 18.52 26.26
N ASP A 465 -6.66 19.55 26.87
CA ASP A 465 -6.77 20.92 26.36
C ASP A 465 -6.04 21.06 25.01
N PHE A 466 -4.88 20.41 24.87
CA PHE A 466 -4.14 20.36 23.61
C PHE A 466 -4.96 19.74 22.48
N THR A 467 -5.60 18.59 22.73
CA THR A 467 -6.41 17.88 21.71
C THR A 467 -7.77 18.53 21.47
N ARG A 468 -8.26 19.38 22.37
CA ARG A 468 -9.40 20.28 22.06
C ARG A 468 -9.00 21.36 21.06
N GLU A 469 -7.77 21.87 21.16
CA GLU A 469 -7.23 22.91 20.28
C GLU A 469 -6.72 22.35 18.94
N TYR A 470 -6.15 21.15 18.97
CA TYR A 470 -5.63 20.39 17.83
C TYR A 470 -6.25 18.98 17.80
N PRO A 471 -7.51 18.86 17.32
CA PRO A 471 -8.26 17.60 17.40
C PRO A 471 -7.76 16.49 16.47
N VAL A 472 -6.84 16.79 15.55
CA VAL A 472 -6.28 15.82 14.61
C VAL A 472 -4.79 15.61 14.90
N VAL A 473 -4.44 14.52 15.58
CA VAL A 473 -3.05 14.17 15.87
C VAL A 473 -2.50 13.23 14.79
N LEU A 474 -1.30 13.50 14.29
CA LEU A 474 -0.62 12.69 13.28
C LEU A 474 0.66 12.10 13.88
N SER A 475 0.87 10.80 13.69
CA SER A 475 2.03 10.09 14.24
C SER A 475 2.35 8.84 13.44
N THR A 476 3.55 8.30 13.63
CA THR A 476 3.77 6.88 13.31
C THR A 476 3.04 5.98 14.31
N THR A 477 2.63 4.79 13.88
CA THR A 477 1.84 3.88 14.72
C THR A 477 2.58 3.47 16.00
N TYR A 478 3.88 3.17 15.93
CA TYR A 478 4.67 2.77 17.10
C TYR A 478 4.89 3.90 18.12
N SER A 479 4.72 5.17 17.72
CA SER A 479 4.95 6.33 18.60
C SER A 479 3.68 6.87 19.25
N ILE A 480 2.48 6.48 18.77
CA ILE A 480 1.22 7.15 19.16
C ILE A 480 0.98 7.16 20.66
N LYS A 481 1.26 6.05 21.36
CA LYS A 481 1.08 5.93 22.82
C LYS A 481 1.95 6.89 23.63
N GLY A 482 3.09 7.31 23.06
CA GLY A 482 4.04 8.22 23.69
C GLY A 482 3.95 9.67 23.22
N THR A 483 3.01 10.00 22.32
CA THR A 483 2.82 11.37 21.78
C THR A 483 2.35 12.33 22.86
N LEU A 484 1.31 11.94 23.59
CA LEU A 484 0.69 12.71 24.66
C LEU A 484 0.93 12.05 26.03
N ASN A 485 0.14 12.42 27.03
CA ASN A 485 0.06 11.68 28.30
C ASN A 485 -0.20 10.18 28.03
N PRO A 486 0.55 9.25 28.65
CA PRO A 486 0.34 7.81 28.44
C PRO A 486 -1.09 7.30 28.74
N ASN A 487 -1.81 7.99 29.62
CA ASN A 487 -3.20 7.66 29.99
C ASN A 487 -4.23 8.33 29.07
N HIS A 488 -3.79 9.13 28.09
CA HIS A 488 -4.68 9.72 27.10
C HIS A 488 -5.25 8.63 26.18
N VAL A 489 -6.54 8.74 25.89
CA VAL A 489 -7.27 7.85 25.00
C VAL A 489 -8.01 8.74 24.01
N TYR A 490 -7.73 8.54 22.72
CA TYR A 490 -8.38 9.23 21.62
C TYR A 490 -9.79 8.66 21.41
N ASP A 491 -10.72 9.51 21.01
CA ASP A 491 -12.07 9.03 20.66
C ASP A 491 -12.02 8.14 19.41
N TYR A 492 -11.16 8.48 18.45
CA TYR A 492 -10.90 7.67 17.26
C TYR A 492 -9.39 7.55 16.98
N ILE A 493 -8.97 6.38 16.52
CA ILE A 493 -7.71 6.21 15.79
C ILE A 493 -8.01 5.69 14.40
N ILE A 494 -7.39 6.27 13.39
CA ILE A 494 -7.41 5.79 12.00
C ILE A 494 -6.02 5.28 11.69
N VAL A 495 -5.91 4.01 11.33
CA VAL A 495 -4.63 3.39 10.93
C VAL A 495 -4.64 3.23 9.42
N ASP A 496 -3.76 3.97 8.71
CA ASP A 496 -3.59 3.85 7.27
C ASP A 496 -2.41 2.93 6.93
N GLU A 497 -2.52 2.20 5.82
CA GLU A 497 -1.60 1.14 5.41
C GLU A 497 -1.45 0.02 6.48
N ALA A 498 -2.55 -0.37 7.11
CA ALA A 498 -2.56 -1.32 8.23
C ALA A 498 -2.06 -2.73 7.90
N SER A 499 -2.01 -3.13 6.62
CA SER A 499 -1.38 -4.39 6.18
C SER A 499 0.14 -4.38 6.37
N GLN A 500 0.76 -3.21 6.43
CA GLN A 500 2.20 -3.02 6.65
C GLN A 500 2.54 -2.75 8.12
N VAL A 501 1.54 -2.73 9.01
CA VAL A 501 1.74 -2.51 10.45
C VAL A 501 1.89 -3.88 11.11
N ASP A 502 3.02 -4.11 11.77
CA ASP A 502 3.23 -5.32 12.56
C ASP A 502 2.29 -5.36 13.77
N LEU A 503 2.05 -6.57 14.28
CA LEU A 503 1.01 -6.78 15.28
C LEU A 503 1.35 -6.10 16.62
N ALA A 504 2.60 -6.16 17.08
CA ALA A 504 3.03 -5.55 18.33
C ALA A 504 2.90 -4.01 18.30
N THR A 505 3.13 -3.39 17.15
CA THR A 505 2.87 -1.96 16.93
C THR A 505 1.36 -1.67 16.92
N GLY A 506 0.55 -2.51 16.29
CA GLY A 506 -0.92 -2.36 16.25
C GLY A 506 -1.57 -2.34 17.64
N VAL A 507 -1.10 -3.19 18.55
CA VAL A 507 -1.60 -3.26 19.94
C VAL A 507 -1.43 -1.93 20.70
N LEU A 508 -0.38 -1.15 20.42
CA LEU A 508 -0.22 0.17 21.02
C LEU A 508 -1.33 1.14 20.59
N ALA A 509 -1.74 1.10 19.32
CA ALA A 509 -2.87 1.87 18.82
C ALA A 509 -4.17 1.43 19.48
N PHE A 510 -4.43 0.12 19.59
CA PHE A 510 -5.60 -0.41 20.30
C PHE A 510 -5.68 0.08 21.76
N SER A 511 -4.52 0.22 22.43
CA SER A 511 -4.45 0.62 23.85
C SER A 511 -4.83 2.08 24.14
N CYS A 512 -4.94 2.92 23.11
CA CYS A 512 -5.25 4.34 23.26
C CYS A 512 -6.38 4.82 22.35
N ALA A 513 -7.16 3.90 21.78
CA ALA A 513 -8.33 4.18 20.96
C ALA A 513 -9.61 3.76 21.70
N LYS A 514 -10.65 4.62 21.73
CA LYS A 514 -12.02 4.16 22.03
C LYS A 514 -12.62 3.49 20.80
N ASN A 515 -12.53 4.14 19.64
CA ASN A 515 -12.97 3.60 18.36
C ASN A 515 -11.78 3.53 17.39
N ILE A 516 -11.77 2.55 16.49
CA ILE A 516 -10.72 2.41 15.48
C ILE A 516 -11.26 2.18 14.08
N VAL A 517 -10.61 2.84 13.11
CA VAL A 517 -10.81 2.62 11.68
C VAL A 517 -9.50 2.06 11.12
N ILE A 518 -9.53 0.82 10.66
CA ILE A 518 -8.35 0.12 10.12
C ILE A 518 -8.44 0.18 8.60
N VAL A 519 -7.51 0.89 7.97
CA VAL A 519 -7.47 1.13 6.52
C VAL A 519 -6.23 0.47 5.94
N GLY A 520 -6.41 -0.40 4.94
CA GLY A 520 -5.29 -1.11 4.31
C GLY A 520 -5.73 -1.98 3.15
N ASP A 521 -4.91 -2.95 2.76
CA ASP A 521 -5.26 -3.90 1.71
C ASP A 521 -4.42 -5.18 1.85
N LEU A 522 -5.06 -6.30 2.19
CA LEU A 522 -4.39 -7.60 2.30
C LEU A 522 -3.89 -8.15 0.96
N LYS A 523 -4.31 -7.58 -0.19
CA LYS A 523 -3.81 -7.96 -1.51
C LYS A 523 -2.59 -7.15 -1.95
N GLN A 524 -2.12 -6.21 -1.14
CA GLN A 524 -0.87 -5.47 -1.33
C GLN A 524 0.20 -5.93 -0.33
N LEU A 525 1.36 -5.26 -0.33
CA LEU A 525 2.51 -5.67 0.47
C LEU A 525 2.15 -5.82 1.96
N PRO A 526 2.50 -6.96 2.58
CA PRO A 526 2.39 -7.17 4.02
C PRO A 526 3.52 -6.44 4.76
N ASN A 527 3.50 -6.51 6.09
CA ASN A 527 4.63 -6.10 6.91
C ASN A 527 5.84 -7.01 6.63
N VAL A 528 7.02 -6.41 6.52
CA VAL A 528 8.27 -7.16 6.32
C VAL A 528 8.87 -7.46 7.68
N VAL A 529 8.91 -8.74 8.06
CA VAL A 529 9.59 -9.25 9.25
C VAL A 529 10.85 -9.97 8.81
N THR A 530 11.99 -9.72 9.48
CA THR A 530 13.25 -10.40 9.11
C THR A 530 13.24 -11.85 9.59
N GLU A 531 14.00 -12.74 8.93
CA GLU A 531 14.11 -14.15 9.36
C GLU A 531 14.57 -14.26 10.83
N ALA A 532 15.52 -13.41 11.25
CA ALA A 532 15.98 -13.36 12.63
C ALA A 532 14.87 -12.94 13.62
N ASP A 533 14.05 -11.96 13.24
CA ASP A 533 12.93 -11.52 14.07
C ASP A 533 11.83 -12.60 14.16
N ILE A 534 11.59 -13.34 13.07
CA ILE A 534 10.67 -14.49 13.05
C ILE A 534 11.15 -15.53 14.06
N GLU A 535 12.40 -15.99 13.96
CA GLU A 535 12.97 -17.01 14.87
C GLU A 535 12.85 -16.59 16.35
N ILE A 536 13.19 -15.33 16.65
CA ILE A 536 13.12 -14.79 18.01
C ILE A 536 11.67 -14.73 18.50
N SER A 537 10.76 -14.21 17.68
CA SER A 537 9.35 -14.05 18.05
C SER A 537 8.62 -15.40 18.17
N ASP A 538 8.96 -16.40 17.36
CA ASP A 538 8.40 -17.74 17.43
C ASP A 538 8.87 -18.47 18.70
N ALA A 539 10.13 -18.28 19.09
CA ALA A 539 10.64 -18.82 20.36
C ALA A 539 9.91 -18.21 21.58
N ILE A 540 9.47 -16.95 21.48
CA ILE A 540 8.63 -16.31 22.50
C ILE A 540 7.21 -16.87 22.42
N TRP A 541 6.63 -16.98 21.22
CA TRP A 541 5.30 -17.53 20.98
C TRP A 541 5.10 -18.90 21.63
N GLN A 542 6.07 -19.81 21.51
CA GLN A 542 6.00 -21.15 22.12
C GLN A 542 5.95 -21.15 23.66
N LYS A 543 6.25 -20.04 24.33
CA LYS A 543 6.12 -19.92 25.80
C LYS A 543 4.68 -19.66 26.24
N TYR A 544 3.83 -19.18 25.34
CA TYR A 544 2.47 -18.77 25.63
C TYR A 544 1.46 -19.69 24.92
N SER A 545 0.29 -19.88 25.53
CA SER A 545 -0.79 -20.70 24.95
C SER A 545 -1.90 -19.79 24.43
N LEU A 546 -1.63 -19.07 23.34
CA LEU A 546 -2.52 -18.05 22.77
C LEU A 546 -3.19 -18.52 21.47
N GLU A 547 -4.29 -17.85 21.09
CA GLU A 547 -4.97 -18.07 19.81
C GLU A 547 -4.14 -17.54 18.63
N GLU A 548 -4.13 -18.25 17.50
CA GLU A 548 -3.30 -17.95 16.31
C GLU A 548 -3.41 -16.50 15.82
N ARG A 549 -4.58 -15.86 15.98
CA ARG A 549 -4.80 -14.45 15.65
C ARG A 549 -3.83 -13.48 16.35
N TYR A 550 -3.15 -13.90 17.43
CA TYR A 550 -2.15 -13.12 18.14
C TYR A 550 -0.72 -13.36 17.66
N HIS A 551 -0.49 -14.29 16.73
CA HIS A 551 0.85 -14.73 16.33
C HIS A 551 1.58 -13.66 15.52
N PHE A 552 2.60 -13.05 16.12
CA PHE A 552 3.29 -11.87 15.58
C PHE A 552 3.95 -12.08 14.22
N SER A 553 4.64 -13.21 14.00
CA SER A 553 5.43 -13.46 12.79
C SER A 553 4.57 -13.72 11.56
N THR A 554 3.35 -14.21 11.74
CA THR A 554 2.43 -14.60 10.67
C THR A 554 1.32 -13.58 10.40
N HIS A 555 1.08 -12.63 11.32
CA HIS A 555 -0.02 -11.67 11.22
C HIS A 555 0.43 -10.20 11.16
N SER A 556 -0.13 -9.48 10.19
CA SER A 556 -0.22 -8.02 10.26
C SER A 556 -1.36 -7.59 11.20
N MET A 557 -1.35 -6.31 11.60
CA MET A 557 -2.47 -5.71 12.33
C MET A 557 -3.81 -5.88 11.60
N LEU A 558 -3.83 -5.71 10.27
CA LEU A 558 -5.06 -5.86 9.48
C LEU A 558 -5.58 -7.30 9.46
N LEU A 559 -4.70 -8.28 9.24
CA LEU A 559 -5.09 -9.69 9.20
C LEU A 559 -5.63 -10.14 10.56
N SER A 560 -4.90 -9.84 11.64
CA SER A 560 -5.33 -10.16 13.00
C SER A 560 -6.67 -9.51 13.35
N ALA A 561 -6.93 -8.27 12.93
CA ALA A 561 -8.20 -7.59 13.16
C ALA A 561 -9.37 -8.25 12.43
N LEU A 562 -9.16 -8.72 11.19
CA LEU A 562 -10.19 -9.41 10.41
C LEU A 562 -10.57 -10.76 11.03
N GLU A 563 -9.58 -11.49 11.56
CA GLU A 563 -9.82 -12.76 12.24
C GLU A 563 -10.41 -12.58 13.64
N THR A 564 -10.02 -11.52 14.33
CA THR A 564 -10.52 -11.19 15.67
C THR A 564 -11.96 -10.70 15.64
N TRP A 565 -12.33 -9.88 14.66
CA TRP A 565 -13.66 -9.27 14.56
C TRP A 565 -14.33 -9.58 13.21
N PRO A 566 -14.76 -10.83 12.96
CA PRO A 566 -15.39 -11.22 11.71
C PRO A 566 -16.71 -10.48 11.45
N ASP A 567 -17.42 -10.08 12.51
CA ASP A 567 -18.68 -9.33 12.44
C ASP A 567 -18.47 -7.81 12.31
N ALA A 568 -17.22 -7.31 12.40
CA ALA A 568 -16.96 -5.89 12.23
C ALA A 568 -17.27 -5.45 10.79
N PRO A 569 -17.86 -4.27 10.59
CA PRO A 569 -18.18 -3.78 9.26
C PRO A 569 -16.91 -3.60 8.43
N THR A 570 -16.77 -4.47 7.43
CA THR A 570 -15.70 -4.43 6.44
C THR A 570 -16.22 -3.87 5.12
N THR A 571 -15.54 -2.86 4.59
CA THR A 571 -15.92 -2.21 3.32
C THR A 571 -14.76 -2.23 2.36
N LEU A 572 -14.92 -2.90 1.21
CA LEU A 572 -14.00 -2.77 0.08
C LEU A 572 -14.33 -1.51 -0.71
N LEU A 573 -13.36 -0.62 -0.89
CA LEU A 573 -13.46 0.51 -1.81
C LEU A 573 -13.34 -0.02 -3.24
N ARG A 574 -14.44 0.05 -4.00
CA ARG A 574 -14.59 -0.64 -5.29
C ARG A 574 -14.17 0.25 -6.47
N GLU A 575 -14.50 1.52 -6.41
CA GLU A 575 -14.34 2.46 -7.52
C GLU A 575 -12.87 2.88 -7.68
N HIS A 576 -12.25 2.54 -8.80
CA HIS A 576 -10.85 2.80 -9.11
C HIS A 576 -10.70 3.92 -10.16
N TYR A 577 -9.86 4.91 -9.86
CA TYR A 577 -9.73 6.16 -10.65
C TYR A 577 -8.33 6.42 -11.20
N ARG A 578 -7.39 5.46 -11.09
CA ARG A 578 -5.98 5.69 -11.39
C ARG A 578 -5.56 5.10 -12.73
N CYS A 579 -5.48 3.77 -12.83
CA CYS A 579 -4.86 3.12 -13.96
C CYS A 579 -5.82 3.06 -15.16
N HIS A 580 -5.24 2.98 -16.36
CA HIS A 580 -5.93 2.59 -17.58
C HIS A 580 -6.75 1.31 -17.36
N PRO A 581 -8.00 1.20 -17.89
CA PRO A 581 -8.89 0.08 -17.61
C PRO A 581 -8.26 -1.30 -17.77
N LYS A 582 -7.55 -1.53 -18.88
CA LYS A 582 -6.91 -2.82 -19.15
C LYS A 582 -5.72 -3.12 -18.22
N ILE A 583 -5.05 -2.11 -17.65
CA ILE A 583 -3.96 -2.34 -16.67
C ILE A 583 -4.55 -2.84 -15.35
N ILE A 584 -5.53 -2.10 -14.80
CA ILE A 584 -6.12 -2.47 -13.51
C ILE A 584 -7.04 -3.69 -13.60
N ASP A 585 -7.66 -3.97 -14.76
CA ASP A 585 -8.53 -5.13 -14.90
C ASP A 585 -7.77 -6.45 -14.72
N PHE A 586 -6.49 -6.53 -15.11
CA PHE A 586 -5.61 -7.65 -14.74
C PHE A 586 -5.59 -7.88 -13.22
N CYS A 587 -5.26 -6.85 -12.45
CA CYS A 587 -5.26 -6.93 -10.98
C CYS A 587 -6.66 -7.24 -10.43
N ASN A 588 -7.70 -6.67 -11.02
CA ASN A 588 -9.09 -6.87 -10.61
C ASN A 588 -9.50 -8.34 -10.74
N GLN A 589 -9.22 -8.98 -11.88
CA GLN A 589 -9.50 -10.41 -12.08
C GLN A 589 -8.64 -11.28 -11.17
N LYS A 590 -7.33 -11.02 -11.13
CA LYS A 590 -6.36 -11.91 -10.48
C LYS A 590 -6.42 -11.84 -8.95
N PHE A 591 -6.60 -10.66 -8.36
CA PHE A 591 -6.44 -10.45 -6.92
C PHE A 591 -7.72 -10.03 -6.19
N TYR A 592 -8.68 -9.43 -6.89
CA TYR A 592 -9.90 -8.86 -6.30
C TYR A 592 -11.20 -9.53 -6.78
N ASN A 593 -11.12 -10.68 -7.47
CA ASN A 593 -12.28 -11.46 -7.93
C ASN A 593 -13.29 -10.64 -8.75
N GLY A 594 -12.82 -9.66 -9.54
CA GLY A 594 -13.67 -8.79 -10.35
C GLY A 594 -14.53 -7.80 -9.56
N GLN A 595 -14.28 -7.59 -8.26
CA GLN A 595 -15.10 -6.72 -7.41
C GLN A 595 -14.87 -5.22 -7.63
N LEU A 596 -13.75 -4.82 -8.25
CA LEU A 596 -13.44 -3.42 -8.52
C LEU A 596 -14.25 -2.89 -9.70
N ILE A 597 -14.73 -1.65 -9.56
CA ILE A 597 -15.43 -0.88 -10.58
C ILE A 597 -14.43 0.13 -11.15
N ILE A 598 -14.11 0.00 -12.43
CA ILE A 598 -13.11 0.82 -13.10
C ILE A 598 -13.81 2.07 -13.62
N MET A 599 -13.40 3.23 -13.09
CA MET A 599 -14.01 4.53 -13.41
C MET A 599 -13.23 5.31 -14.46
N THR A 600 -12.05 4.81 -14.85
CA THR A 600 -11.22 5.35 -15.93
C THR A 600 -11.77 4.90 -17.29
N LYS A 601 -11.41 5.62 -18.34
CA LYS A 601 -11.87 5.36 -19.71
C LYS A 601 -10.76 4.74 -20.54
N ASP A 602 -11.15 3.83 -21.41
CA ASP A 602 -10.32 3.25 -22.46
C ASP A 602 -10.58 4.05 -23.75
N ASN A 603 -9.54 4.62 -24.34
CA ASN A 603 -9.62 5.34 -25.61
C ASN A 603 -9.01 4.52 -26.77
N ASN A 604 -8.85 3.21 -26.59
CA ASN A 604 -8.20 2.26 -27.50
C ASN A 604 -6.73 2.59 -27.74
N GLU A 605 -6.02 3.00 -26.69
CA GLU A 605 -4.57 3.16 -26.71
C GLU A 605 -3.89 1.79 -26.98
N PRO A 606 -3.13 1.63 -28.07
CA PRO A 606 -2.59 0.33 -28.49
C PRO A 606 -1.43 -0.15 -27.62
N ASP A 607 -0.83 0.72 -26.81
CA ASP A 607 0.37 0.49 -26.00
C ASP A 607 0.16 0.71 -24.49
N ALA A 608 -1.10 0.60 -24.02
CA ALA A 608 -1.40 0.67 -22.59
C ALA A 608 -0.71 -0.48 -21.81
N LEU A 609 -0.53 -1.63 -22.46
CA LEU A 609 0.20 -2.78 -21.95
C LEU A 609 1.19 -3.29 -22.99
N THR A 610 2.43 -3.53 -22.58
CA THR A 610 3.46 -4.11 -23.46
C THR A 610 4.36 -5.03 -22.67
N MET A 611 4.75 -6.17 -23.24
CA MET A 611 5.76 -7.05 -22.64
C MET A 611 6.93 -7.29 -23.59
N TYR A 612 8.14 -6.97 -23.15
CA TYR A 612 9.39 -7.31 -23.83
C TYR A 612 9.96 -8.60 -23.24
N ARG A 613 10.17 -9.59 -24.10
CA ARG A 613 10.88 -10.81 -23.76
C ARG A 613 12.31 -10.70 -24.25
N THR A 614 13.28 -10.75 -23.32
CA THR A 614 14.68 -10.83 -23.70
C THR A 614 14.96 -12.19 -24.30
N VAL A 615 15.95 -12.28 -25.18
CA VAL A 615 16.45 -13.56 -25.69
C VAL A 615 16.68 -14.57 -24.56
N ALA A 616 16.42 -15.86 -24.85
CA ALA A 616 16.66 -16.91 -23.88
C ALA A 616 18.14 -16.94 -23.51
N GLY A 617 18.44 -17.20 -22.24
CA GLY A 617 19.81 -17.23 -21.76
C GLY A 617 19.90 -17.03 -20.25
N ASN A 618 21.10 -17.18 -19.71
CA ASN A 618 21.37 -16.94 -18.30
C ASN A 618 22.01 -15.55 -18.16
N HIS A 619 21.23 -14.48 -18.32
CA HIS A 619 21.73 -13.10 -18.29
C HIS A 619 21.75 -12.49 -16.88
N ALA A 620 20.96 -13.03 -15.95
CA ALA A 620 21.05 -12.66 -14.54
C ALA A 620 22.35 -13.15 -13.89
N ARG A 621 22.95 -12.31 -13.06
CA ARG A 621 24.13 -12.57 -12.22
C ARG A 621 23.79 -12.12 -10.80
N GLY A 622 23.53 -13.08 -9.91
CA GLY A 622 22.95 -12.77 -8.61
C GLY A 622 21.62 -12.04 -8.78
N ARG A 623 21.54 -10.81 -8.27
CA ARG A 623 20.33 -9.97 -8.28
C ARG A 623 20.37 -8.84 -9.31
N THR A 624 21.18 -8.99 -10.36
CA THR A 624 21.33 -8.02 -11.46
C THR A 624 21.17 -8.73 -12.81
N ASN A 625 20.54 -8.11 -13.79
CA ASN A 625 20.40 -8.63 -15.15
C ASN A 625 20.69 -7.52 -16.17
N GLN A 626 21.89 -7.57 -16.77
CA GLN A 626 22.36 -6.56 -17.70
C GLN A 626 21.55 -6.53 -18.99
N ARG A 627 21.11 -7.70 -19.49
CA ARG A 627 20.29 -7.79 -20.72
C ARG A 627 19.00 -6.99 -20.58
N GLN A 628 18.32 -7.14 -19.45
CA GLN A 628 17.07 -6.39 -19.21
C GLN A 628 17.35 -4.88 -19.11
N ILE A 629 18.48 -4.44 -18.56
CA ILE A 629 18.87 -3.01 -18.54
C ILE A 629 19.08 -2.49 -19.96
N ASP A 630 19.80 -3.25 -20.80
CA ASP A 630 20.06 -2.89 -22.19
C ASP A 630 18.76 -2.75 -22.99
N VAL A 631 17.81 -3.67 -22.82
CA VAL A 631 16.47 -3.60 -23.44
C VAL A 631 15.69 -2.37 -22.98
N ILE A 632 15.72 -2.08 -21.68
CA ILE A 632 15.08 -0.87 -21.14
C ILE A 632 15.67 0.39 -21.79
N GLN A 633 17.00 0.47 -21.91
CA GLN A 633 17.69 1.62 -22.45
C GLN A 633 17.49 1.80 -23.96
N GLN A 634 17.58 0.70 -24.72
CA GLN A 634 17.68 0.74 -26.18
C GLN A 634 16.32 0.62 -26.88
N GLU A 635 15.35 -0.06 -26.28
CA GLU A 635 14.04 -0.32 -26.89
C GLU A 635 12.92 0.40 -26.13
N VAL A 636 12.78 0.15 -24.83
CA VAL A 636 11.62 0.60 -24.04
C VAL A 636 11.60 2.13 -23.86
N ILE A 637 12.69 2.71 -23.36
CA ILE A 637 12.75 4.15 -23.07
C ILE A 637 12.54 5.00 -24.33
N PRO A 638 13.21 4.72 -25.47
CA PRO A 638 12.97 5.47 -26.71
C PRO A 638 11.51 5.36 -27.17
N HIS A 639 10.88 4.19 -27.05
CA HIS A 639 9.48 4.00 -27.39
C HIS A 639 8.56 4.86 -26.50
N LEU A 640 8.74 4.82 -25.17
CA LEU A 640 7.93 5.62 -24.24
C LEU A 640 8.15 7.13 -24.40
N ARG A 641 9.37 7.57 -24.76
CA ARG A 641 9.67 8.99 -24.99
C ARG A 641 8.90 9.57 -26.19
N GLN A 642 8.63 8.78 -27.23
CA GLN A 642 7.84 9.23 -28.38
C GLN A 642 6.40 9.62 -27.99
N LYS A 643 5.90 9.12 -26.86
CA LYS A 643 4.53 9.33 -26.37
C LYS A 643 4.40 10.55 -25.45
N ASN A 644 5.50 11.22 -25.09
CA ASN A 644 5.52 12.43 -24.24
C ASN A 644 4.83 12.26 -22.87
N TYR A 645 4.99 11.10 -22.21
CA TYR A 645 4.54 10.93 -20.83
C TYR A 645 5.24 11.91 -19.88
N ASN A 646 4.53 12.47 -18.89
CA ASN A 646 5.12 13.45 -17.96
C ASN A 646 6.10 12.80 -16.98
N SER A 647 5.87 11.52 -16.65
CA SER A 647 6.65 10.82 -15.63
C SER A 647 6.84 9.34 -15.98
N ILE A 648 8.10 8.89 -15.97
CA ILE A 648 8.47 7.49 -16.21
C ILE A 648 9.17 6.96 -14.96
N GLY A 649 8.70 5.83 -14.43
CA GLY A 649 9.33 5.12 -13.31
C GLY A 649 9.79 3.72 -13.69
N ILE A 650 10.85 3.24 -13.07
CA ILE A 650 11.39 1.88 -13.27
C ILE A 650 11.33 1.13 -11.94
N ILE A 651 10.58 0.02 -11.92
CA ILE A 651 10.37 -0.83 -10.75
C ILE A 651 11.11 -2.15 -10.96
N THR A 652 11.88 -2.56 -9.96
CA THR A 652 12.62 -3.83 -9.94
C THR A 652 12.54 -4.51 -8.58
N PRO A 653 12.59 -5.85 -8.46
CA PRO A 653 12.56 -6.53 -7.17
C PRO A 653 13.83 -6.28 -6.32
N TYR A 654 14.98 -6.00 -6.93
CA TYR A 654 16.27 -6.00 -6.23
C TYR A 654 17.00 -4.65 -6.24
N ARG A 655 17.63 -4.30 -5.09
CA ARG A 655 18.44 -3.08 -4.94
C ARG A 655 19.70 -3.07 -5.81
N ASP A 656 20.27 -4.24 -6.08
CA ASP A 656 21.46 -4.36 -6.93
C ASP A 656 21.14 -3.93 -8.37
N GLN A 657 19.98 -4.36 -8.89
CA GLN A 657 19.45 -3.91 -10.17
C GLN A 657 19.13 -2.41 -10.16
N VAL A 658 18.53 -1.85 -9.09
CA VAL A 658 18.33 -0.39 -8.97
C VAL A 658 19.65 0.36 -9.15
N SER A 659 20.69 -0.09 -8.45
CA SER A 659 22.01 0.52 -8.49
C SER A 659 22.66 0.42 -9.87
N ALA A 660 22.52 -0.73 -10.54
CA ALA A 660 23.01 -0.96 -11.88
C ALA A 660 22.31 -0.07 -12.93
N ILE A 661 20.97 0.04 -12.85
CA ILE A 661 20.17 0.89 -13.74
C ILE A 661 20.54 2.36 -13.54
N ARG A 662 20.60 2.85 -12.29
CA ARG A 662 20.98 4.25 -12.00
C ARG A 662 22.38 4.59 -12.49
N ARG A 663 23.32 3.66 -12.41
CA ARG A 663 24.68 3.85 -12.94
C ARG A 663 24.70 4.06 -14.46
N GLN A 664 23.80 3.41 -15.20
CA GLN A 664 23.78 3.44 -16.68
C GLN A 664 22.85 4.50 -17.25
N LEU A 665 21.70 4.76 -16.61
CA LEU A 665 20.70 5.73 -17.06
C LEU A 665 20.80 7.09 -16.36
N GLY A 666 21.60 7.20 -15.31
CA GLY A 666 21.67 8.38 -14.44
C GLY A 666 20.39 8.59 -13.63
N ASP A 667 20.27 9.76 -13.01
CA ASP A 667 19.12 10.16 -12.18
C ASP A 667 17.96 10.78 -12.97
N SER A 668 17.92 10.55 -14.29
CA SER A 668 16.86 11.08 -15.16
C SER A 668 15.50 10.43 -14.92
N TYR A 669 15.48 9.24 -14.32
CA TYR A 669 14.29 8.45 -14.06
C TYR A 669 14.24 8.03 -12.60
N GLU A 670 13.03 7.91 -12.05
CA GLU A 670 12.86 7.34 -10.71
C GLU A 670 12.97 5.83 -10.80
N VAL A 671 14.03 5.26 -10.20
CA VAL A 671 14.31 3.82 -10.19
C VAL A 671 14.39 3.33 -8.75
N ASP A 672 13.58 2.36 -8.37
CA ASP A 672 13.55 1.85 -6.98
C ASP A 672 12.85 0.49 -6.92
N THR A 673 12.85 -0.12 -5.73
CA THR A 673 12.16 -1.40 -5.52
C THR A 673 10.66 -1.24 -5.35
N VAL A 674 9.91 -2.33 -5.56
CA VAL A 674 8.44 -2.38 -5.38
C VAL A 674 8.01 -1.78 -4.03
N HIS A 675 8.72 -2.14 -2.95
CA HIS A 675 8.46 -1.66 -1.59
C HIS A 675 8.60 -0.13 -1.44
N LYS A 676 9.57 0.49 -2.14
CA LYS A 676 9.80 1.94 -2.07
C LYS A 676 8.87 2.73 -2.99
N PHE A 677 8.36 2.10 -4.05
CA PHE A 677 7.33 2.66 -4.93
C PHE A 677 5.93 2.65 -4.33
N GLN A 678 5.72 1.98 -3.19
CA GLN A 678 4.41 1.93 -2.55
C GLN A 678 3.91 3.34 -2.19
N GLY A 679 2.64 3.59 -2.49
CA GLY A 679 2.00 4.91 -2.35
C GLY A 679 2.30 5.89 -3.49
N ARG A 680 3.26 5.61 -4.37
CA ARG A 680 3.58 6.45 -5.55
C ARG A 680 2.83 5.98 -6.78
N GLU A 681 2.86 6.79 -7.84
CA GLU A 681 2.30 6.52 -9.17
C GLU A 681 3.12 7.26 -10.24
N LYS A 682 3.10 6.76 -11.49
CA LYS A 682 3.71 7.39 -12.67
C LYS A 682 2.85 7.19 -13.89
N ASP A 683 2.96 8.12 -14.84
CA ASP A 683 2.26 8.07 -16.13
C ASP A 683 2.61 6.76 -16.86
N ALA A 684 3.91 6.43 -16.92
CA ALA A 684 4.39 5.16 -17.43
C ALA A 684 5.31 4.44 -16.42
N ILE A 685 5.15 3.12 -16.31
CA ILE A 685 5.98 2.26 -15.47
C ILE A 685 6.66 1.19 -16.31
N ILE A 686 7.95 1.01 -16.07
CA ILE A 686 8.75 -0.10 -16.58
C ILE A 686 8.98 -1.08 -15.42
N LEU A 687 8.49 -2.31 -15.54
CA LEU A 687 8.67 -3.39 -14.56
C LEU A 687 9.68 -4.40 -15.10
N THR A 688 10.75 -4.69 -14.35
CA THR A 688 11.76 -5.70 -14.73
C THR A 688 11.76 -6.86 -13.74
N SER A 689 11.71 -8.10 -14.24
CA SER A 689 11.72 -9.31 -13.40
C SER A 689 13.12 -9.65 -12.87
N VAL A 690 14.17 -9.23 -13.57
CA VAL A 690 15.59 -9.53 -13.32
C VAL A 690 15.95 -11.00 -13.46
N ASP A 691 15.21 -11.89 -12.83
CA ASP A 691 15.48 -13.33 -12.84
C ASP A 691 15.37 -13.90 -14.28
N ASN A 692 16.22 -14.89 -14.60
CA ASN A 692 16.06 -15.65 -15.84
C ASN A 692 14.87 -16.61 -15.73
N VAL A 693 14.77 -17.26 -14.57
CA VAL A 693 13.64 -18.08 -14.14
C VAL A 693 13.10 -17.41 -12.90
N ILE A 694 11.86 -16.93 -12.96
CA ILE A 694 11.25 -16.14 -11.90
C ILE A 694 11.23 -16.97 -10.61
N SER A 695 11.83 -16.43 -9.56
CA SER A 695 11.86 -17.03 -8.23
C SER A 695 10.57 -16.77 -7.45
N ASP A 696 10.31 -17.55 -6.40
CA ASP A 696 9.14 -17.38 -5.53
C ASP A 696 9.05 -15.97 -4.92
N PHE A 697 10.20 -15.34 -4.63
CA PHE A 697 10.24 -13.96 -4.14
C PHE A 697 9.75 -12.95 -5.18
N VAL A 698 10.17 -13.11 -6.44
CA VAL A 698 9.74 -12.21 -7.55
C VAL A 698 8.31 -12.53 -7.98
N ASP A 699 7.90 -13.80 -7.88
CA ASP A 699 6.55 -14.26 -8.17
C ASP A 699 5.54 -13.98 -7.06
N ASP A 700 5.89 -13.21 -6.02
CA ASP A 700 4.96 -12.84 -4.97
C ASP A 700 3.76 -12.06 -5.56
N PRO A 701 2.51 -12.52 -5.31
CA PRO A 701 1.32 -11.88 -5.86
C PRO A 701 1.11 -10.45 -5.35
N HIS A 702 1.54 -10.15 -4.12
CA HIS A 702 1.39 -8.81 -3.53
C HIS A 702 2.34 -7.81 -4.19
N MET A 703 3.59 -8.22 -4.45
CA MET A 703 4.60 -7.46 -5.18
C MET A 703 4.14 -7.15 -6.61
N LEU A 704 3.64 -8.16 -7.33
CA LEU A 704 3.14 -7.93 -8.69
C LEU A 704 1.93 -7.00 -8.69
N ASN A 705 0.95 -7.21 -7.79
CA ASN A 705 -0.22 -6.33 -7.68
C ASN A 705 0.18 -4.88 -7.39
N VAL A 706 1.13 -4.67 -6.48
CA VAL A 706 1.65 -3.33 -6.17
C VAL A 706 2.37 -2.73 -7.36
N ALA A 707 3.22 -3.47 -8.07
CA ALA A 707 4.01 -2.97 -9.19
C ALA A 707 3.13 -2.57 -10.39
N VAL A 708 2.18 -3.43 -10.80
CA VAL A 708 1.25 -3.19 -11.91
C VAL A 708 0.38 -1.95 -11.63
N SER A 709 -0.14 -1.83 -10.41
CA SER A 709 -1.03 -0.72 -10.02
C SER A 709 -0.34 0.65 -9.82
N ARG A 710 0.96 0.78 -10.14
CA ARG A 710 1.66 2.08 -10.18
C ARG A 710 1.56 2.81 -11.51
N ALA A 711 1.21 2.11 -12.58
CA ALA A 711 1.08 2.67 -13.92
C ALA A 711 -0.27 3.37 -14.08
N VAL A 712 -0.26 4.65 -14.48
CA VAL A 712 -1.48 5.40 -14.78
C VAL A 712 -1.93 5.14 -16.22
N HIS A 713 -1.04 5.32 -17.20
CA HIS A 713 -1.38 5.22 -18.63
C HIS A 713 -0.75 4.03 -19.33
N SER A 714 0.52 3.72 -19.04
CA SER A 714 1.24 2.64 -19.72
C SER A 714 2.07 1.81 -18.76
N LEU A 715 1.97 0.48 -18.91
CA LEU A 715 2.82 -0.49 -18.22
C LEU A 715 3.62 -1.28 -19.25
N THR A 716 4.95 -1.20 -19.16
CA THR A 716 5.88 -2.05 -19.92
C THR A 716 6.56 -3.04 -19.00
N VAL A 717 6.46 -4.34 -19.29
CA VAL A 717 7.12 -5.40 -18.53
C VAL A 717 8.30 -5.94 -19.32
N VAL A 718 9.46 -6.08 -18.68
CA VAL A 718 10.67 -6.68 -19.27
C VAL A 718 11.00 -7.96 -18.50
N THR A 719 10.96 -9.09 -19.19
CA THR A 719 11.21 -10.41 -18.57
C THR A 719 11.99 -11.33 -19.50
N SER A 720 12.57 -12.38 -18.92
CA SER A 720 13.39 -13.34 -19.67
C SER A 720 12.54 -14.37 -20.41
N GLN A 721 12.94 -14.75 -21.62
CA GLN A 721 12.30 -15.80 -22.41
C GLN A 721 12.68 -17.20 -21.88
N ASP A 722 11.92 -17.70 -20.90
CA ASP A 722 12.00 -19.09 -20.40
C ASP A 722 10.59 -19.68 -20.29
N SER A 723 10.41 -20.95 -20.67
CA SER A 723 9.11 -21.62 -20.67
C SER A 723 8.57 -21.86 -19.25
N ARG A 724 9.45 -21.99 -18.25
CA ARG A 724 9.05 -22.15 -16.84
C ARG A 724 8.33 -20.91 -16.31
N ASN A 725 8.66 -19.74 -16.83
CA ASN A 725 8.01 -18.49 -16.44
C ASN A 725 6.52 -18.46 -16.82
N ASN A 726 6.05 -19.33 -17.72
CA ASN A 726 4.64 -19.38 -18.11
C ASN A 726 3.70 -19.79 -16.96
N GLN A 727 4.18 -20.50 -15.94
CA GLN A 727 3.34 -20.94 -14.80
C GLN A 727 3.30 -19.92 -13.64
N THR A 728 3.96 -18.78 -13.79
CA THR A 728 4.10 -17.74 -12.78
C THR A 728 3.04 -16.65 -12.96
N ASN A 729 2.91 -15.74 -11.99
CA ASN A 729 2.03 -14.56 -12.11
C ASN A 729 2.45 -13.63 -13.26
N TYR A 730 3.74 -13.57 -13.61
CA TYR A 730 4.19 -12.88 -14.83
C TYR A 730 3.74 -13.61 -16.10
N GLY A 731 3.66 -14.94 -16.06
CA GLY A 731 3.11 -15.75 -17.14
C GLY A 731 1.61 -15.55 -17.32
N ASP A 732 0.86 -15.37 -16.22
CA ASP A 732 -0.55 -14.95 -16.27
C ASP A 732 -0.69 -13.55 -16.90
N LEU A 733 0.17 -12.61 -16.51
CA LEU A 733 0.18 -11.27 -17.10
C LEU A 733 0.50 -11.31 -18.60
N MET A 734 1.43 -12.15 -19.03
CA MET A 734 1.74 -12.37 -20.45
C MET A 734 0.51 -12.85 -21.22
N ARG A 735 -0.16 -13.91 -20.74
CA ARG A 735 -1.40 -14.42 -21.37
C ARG A 735 -2.49 -13.37 -21.41
N TYR A 736 -2.62 -12.56 -20.35
CA TYR A 736 -3.58 -11.47 -20.31
C TYR A 736 -3.28 -10.40 -21.37
N ILE A 737 -2.01 -10.03 -21.55
CA ILE A 737 -1.57 -9.08 -22.59
C ILE A 737 -1.89 -9.64 -23.98
N GLU A 738 -1.54 -10.91 -24.26
CA GLU A 738 -1.81 -11.58 -25.53
C GLU A 738 -3.32 -11.64 -25.84
N TYR A 739 -4.13 -12.06 -24.86
CA TYR A 739 -5.59 -12.18 -25.00
C TYR A 739 -6.29 -10.84 -25.28
N ASN A 740 -5.72 -9.73 -24.78
CA ASN A 740 -6.27 -8.39 -25.01
C ASN A 740 -5.72 -7.72 -26.28
N ASN A 741 -5.08 -8.49 -27.18
CA ASN A 741 -4.45 -8.05 -28.42
C ASN A 741 -3.39 -6.95 -28.22
N PHE A 742 -2.65 -7.03 -27.11
CA PHE A 742 -1.50 -6.16 -26.86
C PHE A 742 -0.18 -6.83 -27.25
N GLU A 743 0.87 -6.03 -27.38
CA GLU A 743 2.14 -6.47 -27.92
C GLU A 743 3.00 -7.25 -26.90
N VAL A 744 3.30 -8.50 -27.24
CA VAL A 744 4.41 -9.27 -26.67
C VAL A 744 5.56 -9.27 -27.66
N ILE A 745 6.55 -8.43 -27.39
CA ILE A 745 7.68 -8.14 -28.27
C ILE A 745 8.85 -9.06 -27.90
N GLN A 746 9.41 -9.74 -28.91
CA GLN A 746 10.71 -10.39 -28.77
C GLN A 746 11.79 -9.34 -28.99
N SER A 747 12.58 -9.07 -27.94
CA SER A 747 13.63 -8.06 -28.00
C SER A 747 14.66 -8.39 -29.08
N GLN A 748 15.11 -7.36 -29.79
CA GLN A 748 16.17 -7.45 -30.80
C GLN A 748 17.55 -7.24 -30.17
N VAL A 749 17.64 -6.95 -28.87
CA VAL A 749 18.91 -6.83 -28.16
C VAL A 749 19.46 -8.24 -27.87
N TYR A 750 20.37 -8.73 -28.71
CA TYR A 750 21.08 -10.00 -28.52
C TYR A 750 22.62 -9.81 -28.39
N SER A 751 23.33 -10.82 -27.89
CA SER A 751 24.80 -10.89 -27.87
C SER A 751 25.25 -12.18 -28.52
N VAL A 752 26.40 -12.15 -29.18
CA VAL A 752 27.01 -13.41 -29.66
C VAL A 752 27.37 -14.35 -28.50
N PHE A 753 27.61 -13.79 -27.31
CA PHE A 753 27.93 -14.58 -26.13
C PHE A 753 26.73 -15.34 -25.56
N ASP A 754 25.51 -15.04 -26.00
CA ASP A 754 24.32 -15.81 -25.62
C ASP A 754 24.44 -17.27 -26.07
N MET A 755 25.23 -17.53 -27.11
CA MET A 755 25.54 -18.88 -27.58
C MET A 755 26.31 -19.72 -26.56
N LEU A 756 26.95 -19.11 -25.55
CA LEU A 756 27.71 -19.82 -24.51
C LEU A 756 26.80 -20.57 -23.52
N TYR A 757 25.51 -20.27 -23.48
CA TYR A 757 24.57 -20.92 -22.56
C TYR A 757 24.20 -22.34 -23.00
N GLN A 758 23.82 -23.19 -22.04
CA GLN A 758 23.48 -24.60 -22.30
C GLN A 758 22.34 -24.77 -23.29
N GLY A 759 21.34 -23.88 -23.26
CA GLY A 759 20.20 -23.91 -24.18
C GLY A 759 20.59 -23.74 -25.65
N TYR A 760 21.78 -23.19 -25.94
CA TYR A 760 22.30 -22.95 -27.29
C TYR A 760 23.43 -23.90 -27.68
N ALA A 761 23.62 -25.01 -26.96
CA ALA A 761 24.77 -25.89 -27.17
C ALA A 761 24.83 -26.50 -28.58
N GLU A 762 23.69 -26.80 -29.20
CA GLU A 762 23.62 -27.34 -30.57
C GLU A 762 23.90 -26.25 -31.62
N GLN A 763 23.24 -25.09 -31.53
CA GLN A 763 23.50 -23.95 -32.42
C GLN A 763 24.93 -23.43 -32.30
N ARG A 764 25.50 -23.41 -31.08
CA ARG A 764 26.90 -23.09 -30.84
C ARG A 764 27.83 -24.05 -31.57
N ARG A 765 27.55 -25.36 -31.51
CA ARG A 765 28.35 -26.38 -32.18
C ARG A 765 28.32 -26.22 -33.70
N GLU A 766 27.15 -26.01 -34.29
CA GLU A 766 27.00 -25.77 -35.73
C GLU A 766 27.67 -24.47 -36.19
N TYR A 767 27.51 -23.39 -35.42
CA TYR A 767 28.10 -22.09 -35.73
C TYR A 767 29.63 -22.14 -35.66
N LEU A 768 30.20 -22.73 -34.60
CA LEU A 768 31.65 -22.87 -34.45
C LEU A 768 32.26 -23.84 -35.46
N GLN A 769 31.51 -24.82 -36.01
CA GLN A 769 31.98 -25.67 -37.10
C GLN A 769 32.18 -24.91 -38.42
N LYS A 770 31.38 -23.86 -38.66
CA LYS A 770 31.46 -23.03 -39.87
C LYS A 770 32.54 -21.95 -39.80
N HIS A 771 33.14 -21.73 -38.63
CA HIS A 771 34.12 -20.68 -38.38
C HIS A 771 35.47 -21.25 -37.94
N LYS A 772 36.56 -20.51 -38.19
CA LYS A 772 37.90 -20.93 -37.79
C LYS A 772 38.05 -20.87 -36.27
N ARG A 773 38.37 -21.99 -35.64
CA ARG A 773 38.71 -22.05 -34.20
C ARG A 773 40.12 -21.49 -33.99
N VAL A 774 40.23 -20.46 -33.16
CA VAL A 774 41.48 -19.74 -32.85
C VAL A 774 41.88 -19.80 -31.38
N SER A 775 40.96 -20.21 -30.50
CA SER A 775 41.18 -20.33 -29.05
C SER A 775 40.57 -21.62 -28.50
N GLU A 776 41.05 -22.05 -27.32
CA GLU A 776 40.40 -23.09 -26.53
C GLU A 776 39.06 -22.62 -25.95
N TYR A 777 38.91 -21.30 -25.72
CA TYR A 777 37.70 -20.70 -25.16
C TYR A 777 36.67 -20.37 -26.24
N ASP A 778 35.45 -20.89 -26.10
CA ASP A 778 34.33 -20.64 -27.02
C ASP A 778 34.00 -19.14 -27.13
N SER A 779 34.13 -18.36 -26.06
CA SER A 779 33.87 -16.91 -26.04
C SER A 779 34.77 -16.16 -27.02
N GLU A 780 36.06 -16.46 -27.02
CA GLU A 780 37.03 -15.86 -27.93
C GLU A 780 36.80 -16.30 -29.38
N ASN A 781 36.45 -17.57 -29.62
CA ASN A 781 36.12 -18.04 -30.98
C ASN A 781 34.89 -17.32 -31.56
N LEU A 782 33.87 -17.09 -30.74
CA LEU A 782 32.68 -16.31 -31.12
C LEU A 782 33.04 -14.85 -31.42
N MET A 783 33.88 -14.24 -30.58
CA MET A 783 34.34 -12.86 -30.79
C MET A 783 35.20 -12.71 -32.04
N TYR A 784 36.09 -13.67 -32.31
CA TYR A 784 36.90 -13.67 -33.52
C TYR A 784 36.03 -13.71 -34.78
N ALA A 785 34.94 -14.48 -34.79
CA ALA A 785 33.99 -14.50 -35.90
C ALA A 785 33.36 -13.12 -36.13
N ILE A 786 32.95 -12.40 -35.08
CA ILE A 786 32.47 -11.00 -35.21
C ILE A 786 33.54 -10.10 -35.80
N ILE A 787 34.76 -10.16 -35.26
CA ILE A 787 35.87 -9.32 -35.72
C ILE A 787 36.11 -9.54 -37.21
N GLN A 788 36.10 -10.80 -37.68
CA GLN A 788 36.25 -11.10 -39.11
C GLN A 788 35.09 -10.54 -39.94
N THR A 789 33.86 -10.57 -39.43
CA THR A 789 32.71 -9.93 -40.10
C THR A 789 32.90 -8.43 -40.21
N VAL A 790 33.30 -7.73 -39.14
CA VAL A 790 33.58 -6.29 -39.16
C VAL A 790 34.70 -5.98 -40.16
N LEU A 791 35.82 -6.72 -40.11
CA LEU A 791 36.95 -6.53 -41.01
C LEU A 791 36.66 -6.86 -42.48
N SER A 792 35.53 -7.51 -42.78
CA SER A 792 35.09 -7.78 -44.15
C SER A 792 34.48 -6.56 -44.84
N GLU A 793 34.09 -5.53 -44.09
CA GLU A 793 33.60 -4.27 -44.66
C GLU A 793 34.73 -3.50 -45.38
N GLU A 794 34.41 -2.89 -46.53
CA GLU A 794 35.41 -2.19 -47.35
C GLU A 794 36.19 -1.13 -46.57
N ILE A 795 35.53 -0.43 -45.65
CA ILE A 795 36.12 0.63 -44.81
C ILE A 795 37.23 0.11 -43.89
N PHE A 796 37.22 -1.18 -43.53
CA PHE A 796 38.22 -1.81 -42.67
C PHE A 796 39.14 -2.77 -43.41
N SER A 797 39.07 -2.82 -44.75
CA SER A 797 39.84 -3.74 -45.60
C SER A 797 41.37 -3.67 -45.40
N ALA A 798 41.89 -2.53 -44.93
CA ALA A 798 43.30 -2.31 -44.61
C ALA A 798 43.74 -2.86 -43.24
N ILE A 799 42.82 -3.37 -42.42
CA ILE A 799 43.05 -3.86 -41.06
C ILE A 799 43.00 -5.39 -41.04
N ASP A 800 43.80 -5.98 -40.17
CA ASP A 800 43.87 -7.43 -39.93
C ASP A 800 43.91 -7.71 -38.42
N CYS A 801 43.69 -8.96 -38.02
CA CYS A 801 43.54 -9.37 -36.63
C CYS A 801 44.52 -10.49 -36.25
N ALA A 802 45.26 -10.30 -35.15
CA ALA A 802 46.05 -11.31 -34.49
C ALA A 802 45.40 -11.75 -33.17
N VAL A 803 45.49 -13.04 -32.86
CA VAL A 803 44.91 -13.64 -31.66
C VAL A 803 46.02 -13.94 -30.65
N HIS A 804 45.76 -13.72 -29.35
CA HIS A 804 46.69 -13.98 -28.24
C HIS A 804 48.06 -13.33 -28.40
N VAL A 805 48.09 -12.00 -28.52
CA VAL A 805 49.34 -11.25 -28.70
C VAL A 805 49.95 -10.89 -27.34
N SER A 806 51.19 -11.33 -27.10
CA SER A 806 51.91 -11.02 -25.86
C SER A 806 52.11 -9.51 -25.69
N LEU A 807 51.85 -9.00 -24.48
CA LEU A 807 52.02 -7.58 -24.15
C LEU A 807 53.47 -7.12 -24.36
N ALA A 808 54.44 -8.01 -24.11
CA ALA A 808 55.86 -7.75 -24.32
C ALA A 808 56.21 -7.41 -25.79
N MET A 809 55.42 -7.91 -26.75
CA MET A 809 55.60 -7.66 -28.18
C MET A 809 55.01 -6.32 -28.64
N LEU A 810 54.13 -5.72 -27.84
CA LEU A 810 53.46 -4.46 -28.15
C LEU A 810 54.24 -3.24 -27.66
N ILE A 811 55.15 -3.44 -26.69
CA ILE A 811 55.86 -2.37 -26.00
C ILE A 811 57.26 -2.22 -26.61
N LYS A 812 57.46 -1.14 -27.36
CA LYS A 812 58.75 -0.80 -27.99
C LYS A 812 59.70 -0.07 -27.04
N ASP A 813 59.14 0.72 -26.12
CA ASP A 813 59.89 1.48 -25.11
C ASP A 813 59.25 1.29 -23.73
N TYR A 814 60.05 0.81 -22.77
CA TYR A 814 59.63 0.55 -21.40
C TYR A 814 59.90 1.76 -20.47
N SER A 815 60.50 2.83 -20.98
CA SER A 815 60.89 4.01 -20.18
C SER A 815 59.70 4.72 -19.50
N SER A 816 58.50 4.61 -20.07
CA SER A 816 57.26 5.21 -19.55
C SER A 816 56.53 4.36 -18.51
N LEU A 817 57.02 3.15 -18.23
CA LEU A 817 56.40 2.18 -17.32
C LEU A 817 57.13 2.14 -15.97
N SER A 818 56.37 1.98 -14.89
CA SER A 818 56.92 1.70 -13.56
C SER A 818 57.56 0.30 -13.49
N GLU A 819 58.39 0.04 -12.48
CA GLU A 819 59.08 -1.23 -12.30
C GLU A 819 58.11 -2.43 -12.20
N ASN A 820 56.98 -2.24 -11.51
CA ASN A 820 55.90 -3.22 -11.41
C ASN A 820 55.17 -3.46 -12.74
N GLU A 821 54.92 -2.40 -13.53
CA GLU A 821 54.32 -2.52 -14.87
C GLU A 821 55.27 -3.20 -15.85
N CYS A 822 56.57 -2.92 -15.77
CA CYS A 822 57.60 -3.59 -16.58
C CYS A 822 57.66 -5.10 -16.29
N MET A 823 57.61 -5.50 -15.01
CA MET A 823 57.58 -6.91 -14.63
C MET A 823 56.31 -7.61 -15.14
N TYR A 824 55.16 -6.95 -15.02
CA TYR A 824 53.89 -7.48 -15.51
C TYR A 824 53.88 -7.62 -17.03
N ALA A 825 54.33 -6.60 -17.76
CA ALA A 825 54.37 -6.59 -19.22
C ALA A 825 55.37 -7.57 -19.84
N ARG A 826 56.51 -7.81 -19.18
CA ARG A 826 57.54 -8.76 -19.64
C ARG A 826 57.15 -10.23 -19.42
N ASN A 827 56.09 -10.50 -18.66
CA ASN A 827 55.60 -11.86 -18.47
C ASN A 827 54.97 -12.36 -19.78
N GLN A 828 55.61 -13.37 -20.40
CA GLN A 828 55.18 -13.93 -21.69
C GLN A 828 53.77 -14.54 -21.66
N LEU A 829 53.25 -14.90 -20.48
CA LEU A 829 51.89 -15.40 -20.31
C LEU A 829 50.83 -14.30 -20.35
N THR A 830 51.24 -13.03 -20.29
CA THR A 830 50.34 -11.88 -20.36
C THR A 830 50.12 -11.50 -21.82
N HIS A 831 48.91 -11.75 -22.31
CA HIS A 831 48.51 -11.52 -23.69
C HIS A 831 47.26 -10.66 -23.75
N VAL A 832 47.04 -10.00 -24.88
CA VAL A 832 45.75 -9.44 -25.29
C VAL A 832 45.05 -10.47 -26.17
N ASP A 833 43.74 -10.66 -25.98
CA ASP A 833 42.97 -11.66 -26.72
C ASP A 833 42.98 -11.40 -28.23
N PHE A 834 42.73 -10.16 -28.65
CA PHE A 834 42.82 -9.74 -30.04
C PHE A 834 43.57 -8.42 -30.21
N LEU A 835 44.43 -8.37 -31.21
CA LEU A 835 45.07 -7.14 -31.66
C LEU A 835 44.69 -6.86 -33.12
N LEU A 836 44.03 -5.74 -33.35
CA LEU A 836 43.76 -5.20 -34.67
C LEU A 836 44.92 -4.31 -35.10
N PHE A 837 45.44 -4.53 -36.31
CA PHE A 837 46.61 -3.81 -36.83
C PHE A 837 46.49 -3.53 -38.33
N ARG A 838 47.22 -2.53 -38.83
CA ARG A 838 47.26 -2.19 -40.26
C ARG A 838 48.04 -3.24 -41.07
N LYS A 839 47.47 -3.75 -42.16
CA LYS A 839 48.06 -4.82 -43.00
C LYS A 839 49.44 -4.46 -43.54
N MET A 840 49.63 -3.20 -43.92
CA MET A 840 50.82 -2.69 -44.61
C MET A 840 52.07 -2.63 -43.74
N ASP A 841 51.95 -2.06 -42.54
CA ASP A 841 53.09 -1.74 -41.66
C ASP A 841 53.02 -2.44 -40.30
N LYS A 842 51.97 -3.23 -40.07
CA LYS A 842 51.71 -3.98 -38.84
C LYS A 842 51.58 -3.10 -37.60
N GLN A 843 51.24 -1.81 -37.77
CA GLN A 843 51.01 -0.92 -36.64
C GLN A 843 49.74 -1.32 -35.86
N PRO A 844 49.81 -1.48 -34.53
CA PRO A 844 48.65 -1.70 -33.68
C PRO A 844 47.64 -0.55 -33.80
N VAL A 845 46.36 -0.89 -33.83
CA VAL A 845 45.26 0.09 -33.90
C VAL A 845 44.35 -0.05 -32.68
N LEU A 846 43.86 -1.25 -32.40
CA LEU A 846 42.93 -1.51 -31.30
C LEU A 846 43.23 -2.87 -30.67
N ALA A 847 43.38 -2.89 -29.34
CA ALA A 847 43.40 -4.10 -28.54
C ALA A 847 41.98 -4.43 -28.07
N ILE A 848 41.58 -5.70 -28.11
CA ILE A 848 40.29 -6.18 -27.59
C ILE A 848 40.52 -7.30 -26.58
N GLU A 849 39.86 -7.19 -25.41
CA GLU A 849 39.78 -8.24 -24.37
C GLU A 849 38.35 -8.74 -24.26
N VAL A 850 38.18 -10.06 -24.11
CA VAL A 850 36.92 -10.73 -23.85
C VAL A 850 36.88 -11.18 -22.39
N ASP A 851 36.27 -10.34 -21.56
CA ASP A 851 36.24 -10.51 -20.12
C ASP A 851 35.16 -11.54 -19.71
N GLY A 852 35.61 -12.69 -19.19
CA GLY A 852 34.75 -13.74 -18.67
C GLY A 852 34.19 -13.40 -17.27
N THR A 853 32.87 -13.39 -17.12
CA THR A 853 32.21 -12.88 -15.90
C THR A 853 32.46 -13.66 -14.60
N ARG A 854 33.18 -14.80 -14.62
CA ARG A 854 33.42 -15.63 -13.41
C ARG A 854 34.51 -15.07 -12.47
N PHE A 855 35.22 -13.99 -12.84
CA PHE A 855 36.41 -13.51 -12.13
C PHE A 855 36.48 -12.00 -11.81
N HIS A 856 35.41 -11.22 -12.07
CA HIS A 856 35.40 -9.76 -11.87
C HIS A 856 34.58 -9.31 -10.65
N GLU A 857 35.03 -9.63 -9.44
CA GLU A 857 34.63 -8.88 -8.25
C GLU A 857 35.57 -7.66 -8.08
N TYR A 858 34.99 -6.50 -7.75
CA TYR A 858 35.76 -5.27 -7.51
C TYR A 858 36.69 -5.49 -6.31
N GLY A 859 38.01 -5.38 -6.50
CA GLY A 859 39.02 -5.71 -5.49
C GLY A 859 39.63 -7.12 -5.62
N SER A 860 39.33 -7.87 -6.68
CA SER A 860 40.01 -9.15 -6.96
C SER A 860 41.42 -8.92 -7.53
N ASN A 861 42.31 -9.90 -7.35
CA ASN A 861 43.64 -9.93 -7.99
C ASN A 861 43.56 -9.81 -9.53
N GLN A 862 42.43 -10.18 -10.12
CA GLN A 862 42.18 -10.06 -11.57
C GLN A 862 41.88 -8.60 -11.95
N ALA A 863 41.05 -7.89 -11.18
CA ALA A 863 40.74 -6.48 -11.40
C ALA A 863 42.00 -5.59 -11.34
N GLU A 864 42.92 -5.84 -10.40
CA GLU A 864 44.21 -5.11 -10.35
C GLU A 864 45.09 -5.39 -11.58
N ARG A 865 45.08 -6.63 -12.09
CA ARG A 865 45.83 -7.00 -13.30
C ARG A 865 45.23 -6.32 -14.53
N ASP A 866 43.90 -6.24 -14.57
CA ASP A 866 43.16 -5.60 -15.65
C ASP A 866 43.39 -4.10 -15.72
N GLU A 867 43.41 -3.43 -14.57
CA GLU A 867 43.73 -2.01 -14.46
C GLU A 867 45.19 -1.73 -14.87
N LYS A 868 46.13 -2.57 -14.42
CA LYS A 868 47.54 -2.51 -14.87
C LYS A 868 47.67 -2.67 -16.38
N LYS A 869 46.97 -3.64 -16.98
CA LYS A 869 47.00 -3.88 -18.42
C LYS A 869 46.44 -2.69 -19.20
N THR A 870 45.35 -2.09 -18.71
CA THR A 870 44.73 -0.89 -19.31
C THR A 870 45.69 0.29 -19.27
N CYS A 871 46.29 0.56 -18.11
CA CYS A 871 47.28 1.62 -17.93
C CYS A 871 48.52 1.44 -18.84
N ILE A 872 49.02 0.21 -18.99
CA ILE A 872 50.17 -0.08 -19.88
C ILE A 872 49.81 0.22 -21.34
N LEU A 873 48.65 -0.22 -21.83
CA LEU A 873 48.25 -0.01 -23.22
C LEU A 873 47.98 1.46 -23.53
N GLU A 874 47.36 2.20 -22.60
CA GLU A 874 47.19 3.65 -22.72
C GLU A 874 48.55 4.38 -22.83
N LYS A 875 49.52 4.03 -21.97
CA LYS A 875 50.89 4.58 -22.05
C LYS A 875 51.63 4.22 -23.34
N CYS A 876 51.23 3.13 -24.00
CA CYS A 876 51.77 2.72 -25.31
C CYS A 876 51.02 3.34 -26.50
N GLY A 877 49.98 4.15 -26.26
CA GLY A 877 49.15 4.75 -27.30
C GLY A 877 48.26 3.74 -28.03
N ILE A 878 47.97 2.58 -27.42
CA ILE A 878 47.10 1.56 -28.00
C ILE A 878 45.76 1.60 -27.26
N GLN A 879 44.68 1.88 -27.98
CA GLN A 879 43.34 1.86 -27.40
C GLN A 879 42.96 0.42 -27.01
N LEU A 880 42.35 0.25 -25.84
CA LEU A 880 41.84 -1.04 -25.35
C LEU A 880 40.31 -1.02 -25.27
N LEU A 881 39.65 -1.96 -25.94
CA LEU A 881 38.22 -2.24 -25.83
C LEU A 881 38.01 -3.52 -25.03
N ARG A 882 37.37 -3.43 -23.86
CA ARG A 882 36.96 -4.59 -23.07
C ARG A 882 35.51 -4.95 -23.35
N LEU A 883 35.25 -6.20 -23.72
CA LEU A 883 33.92 -6.74 -24.01
C LEU A 883 33.59 -7.83 -23.00
N ARG A 884 32.53 -7.62 -22.21
CA ARG A 884 32.08 -8.60 -21.22
C ARG A 884 31.17 -9.64 -21.84
N THR A 885 31.26 -10.89 -21.37
CA THR A 885 30.40 -12.00 -21.83
C THR A 885 28.91 -11.87 -21.47
N ASP A 886 28.53 -10.91 -20.63
CA ASP A 886 27.13 -10.59 -20.26
C ASP A 886 26.61 -9.27 -20.86
N GLY A 887 27.39 -8.62 -21.74
CA GLY A 887 26.99 -7.42 -22.46
C GLY A 887 26.20 -7.70 -23.73
N SER A 888 25.94 -6.64 -24.51
CA SER A 888 25.27 -6.71 -25.82
C SER A 888 25.90 -5.77 -26.85
N GLY A 889 25.59 -6.00 -28.13
CA GLY A 889 25.96 -5.10 -29.23
C GLY A 889 27.45 -5.07 -29.55
N GLU A 890 28.14 -6.21 -29.41
CA GLU A 890 29.60 -6.34 -29.54
C GLU A 890 30.10 -5.85 -30.89
N GLN A 891 29.41 -6.21 -31.97
CA GLN A 891 29.78 -5.80 -33.33
C GLN A 891 29.84 -4.26 -33.47
N LYS A 892 28.77 -3.55 -33.07
CA LYS A 892 28.71 -2.08 -33.13
C LYS A 892 29.77 -1.42 -32.24
N LYS A 893 30.09 -2.01 -31.09
CA LYS A 893 31.14 -1.51 -30.18
C LYS A 893 32.52 -1.64 -30.81
N VAL A 894 32.81 -2.75 -31.48
CA VAL A 894 34.05 -2.94 -32.23
C VAL A 894 34.14 -1.97 -33.39
N GLU A 895 33.08 -1.83 -34.19
CA GLU A 895 33.01 -0.86 -35.31
C GLU A 895 33.28 0.57 -34.82
N ALA A 896 32.59 1.03 -33.78
CA ALA A 896 32.74 2.37 -33.23
C ALA A 896 34.14 2.61 -32.65
N ALA A 897 34.69 1.64 -31.90
CA ALA A 897 36.04 1.73 -31.36
C ALA A 897 37.10 1.74 -32.46
N LEU A 898 36.92 0.93 -33.51
CA LEU A 898 37.85 0.86 -34.64
C LEU A 898 37.79 2.14 -35.48
N LEU A 899 36.60 2.71 -35.72
CA LEU A 899 36.45 4.01 -36.37
C LEU A 899 37.13 5.13 -35.57
N SER A 900 36.95 5.14 -34.24
CA SER A 900 37.62 6.08 -33.35
C SER A 900 39.14 5.95 -33.43
N ALA A 901 39.66 4.72 -33.37
CA ALA A 901 41.10 4.44 -33.40
C ALA A 901 41.76 4.75 -34.75
N LEU A 902 40.99 4.77 -35.84
CA LEU A 902 41.48 5.14 -37.17
C LEU A 902 41.48 6.65 -37.43
N GLN A 903 40.73 7.42 -36.63
CA GLN A 903 40.64 8.87 -36.69
C GLN A 903 41.63 9.58 -35.73
N SER A 904 42.05 8.89 -34.66
CA SER A 904 43.17 9.27 -33.78
C SER A 904 44.52 8.96 -34.42
#